data_AF-A0A485KBS2-F1
#
_entry.id   AF-A0A485KBS2-F1
#
_cell.length_a   1.000
_cell.length_b   1.000
_cell.length_c   1.000
_cell.angle_alpha   90.00
_cell.angle_beta   90.00
_cell.angle_gamma   90.00
#
_symmetry.space_group_name_H-M   'P 1'
#
loop_
_entity.id
_entity.type
_entity.pdbx_description
1 polymer ?
#
loop_
_entity_poly.entity_id
_entity_poly.type
_entity_poly.pdbx_seq_one_letter_code
_entity_poly.pdbx_strand_id
1 'polypeptide(L)'
;MAGINGTGDCACPAGFDPDTRCATCLPSHYGPQCLPCRECHFPHGNCNDGIQGNGLCSCAVGYNASVDCADCMDSFFGPTCAPCKSCHAQGVCNHGLAGDGACLCREGFDADTRCTNCSTNYFGANCTRCASCHGRGYCNDTLVGDGQCVCDVGYTPASRCVLCDDGWDFNPTTMSCQCAPNHYGPSCRSCPICAPHGRCNAGNDGTLSSSYHPSPHRASGDGRCICDPGWSDSTNCVTCMSGYFGLDCALCRKCGNGRCDDSSRGTGQCICSRGYSTESDCYNCAQGFFGANCTACPQDCGHGTCSSGMLGSGTCSCDEGWAWSRQNPCTTCLPGYIGPDCVLCPGYLESGLLCSGHGVCVPHANRSVGICECDARYTGIGCEVYEFPLALVCGLGLIVLATLGFCMCSMRRLARQTQIFHPQVLRRGSTFPGYLEISDVSDLEFFVSADSRDWLIPFEALTLQREVGNGTSGQVFQSLYHSGGGNSVVAVKRLYSPVTGQEYFQSFFRREVSILSKLHHPHVVRFYGVSYYSRILYIVTDFCQTSLSHLIENPQTKGPFEPTFFMKVVVQITSGMGFLHSRSVVHRDLKPANVLLTDTDDVNICDFGLSRLIDPETTSMTAEVGTPSYMAPEMATMGGTQTSTKGDVYSFGILLYSMWSRSKPYGDQGMNPFQLMTAVVNGLRPVIPINCPPGLERLMMACWDASPTARPSFPEISLQLQDPAILECPTPEAVSTVAEAEPTVTRFRLNSRDHYIEPTNYGSCNNTPHDP
;
A
#
# COMPACT_ATOMS: atom_id res chain seq x y z
N MET A 1 -29.16 -119.32 31.89
CA MET A 1 -29.45 -120.76 31.97
C MET A 1 -29.17 -121.22 33.39
N ALA A 2 -30.13 -121.84 34.06
CA ALA A 2 -29.92 -122.41 35.39
C ALA A 2 -29.25 -123.79 35.26
N GLY A 3 -28.03 -123.90 35.77
CA GLY A 3 -27.33 -125.15 36.02
C GLY A 3 -27.39 -125.48 37.51
N ILE A 4 -27.67 -126.74 37.81
CA ILE A 4 -27.95 -127.31 39.13
C ILE A 4 -26.65 -127.32 39.97
N ASN A 5 -26.74 -126.82 41.21
CA ASN A 5 -25.68 -126.62 42.23
C ASN A 5 -24.75 -125.40 42.05
N GLY A 6 -25.18 -124.25 42.60
CA GLY A 6 -24.37 -123.06 42.85
C GLY A 6 -25.25 -121.99 43.47
N THR A 7 -24.73 -121.18 44.40
CA THR A 7 -25.44 -120.12 45.14
C THR A 7 -26.30 -119.26 44.21
N GLY A 8 -27.53 -118.91 44.61
CA GLY A 8 -28.56 -118.31 43.74
C GLY A 8 -28.29 -116.88 43.26
N ASP A 9 -27.16 -116.66 42.59
CA ASP A 9 -26.72 -115.39 42.07
C ASP A 9 -27.23 -115.19 40.63
N CYS A 10 -27.89 -114.07 40.36
CA CYS A 10 -28.39 -113.73 39.03
C CYS A 10 -27.22 -113.48 38.06
N ALA A 11 -27.08 -114.31 37.04
CA ALA A 11 -26.14 -114.06 35.94
C ALA A 11 -26.74 -113.03 34.97
N CYS A 12 -26.35 -111.76 35.11
CA CYS A 12 -26.79 -110.67 34.25
C CYS A 12 -25.87 -110.49 33.03
N PRO A 13 -26.39 -109.93 31.91
CA PRO A 13 -25.54 -109.38 30.85
C PRO A 13 -24.59 -108.30 31.40
N ALA A 14 -23.43 -108.12 30.76
CA ALA A 14 -22.44 -107.14 31.19
C ALA A 14 -23.04 -105.73 31.30
N GLY A 15 -22.74 -105.03 32.41
CA GLY A 15 -23.24 -103.68 32.69
C GLY A 15 -24.54 -103.60 33.51
N PHE A 16 -25.26 -104.72 33.70
CA PHE A 16 -26.45 -104.78 34.56
C PHE A 16 -26.12 -105.22 35.98
N ASP A 17 -26.83 -104.67 36.98
CA ASP A 17 -26.60 -104.92 38.40
C ASP A 17 -27.23 -106.25 38.86
N PRO A 18 -26.44 -107.25 39.31
CA PRO A 18 -26.95 -108.51 39.83
C PRO A 18 -27.80 -108.37 41.08
N ASP A 19 -27.53 -107.39 41.94
CA ASP A 19 -28.22 -107.19 43.21
C ASP A 19 -29.67 -106.72 42.99
N THR A 20 -29.92 -106.05 41.86
CA THR A 20 -31.27 -105.64 41.44
C THR A 20 -31.94 -106.66 40.51
N ARG A 21 -31.40 -107.89 40.41
CA ARG A 21 -31.86 -108.93 39.48
C ARG A 21 -31.84 -108.45 38.02
N CYS A 22 -30.80 -107.73 37.64
CA CYS A 22 -30.62 -107.14 36.30
C CYS A 22 -31.69 -106.09 35.92
N ALA A 23 -32.38 -105.48 36.89
CA ALA A 23 -33.41 -104.47 36.62
C ALA A 23 -32.82 -103.05 36.45
N THR A 24 -31.61 -102.81 36.95
CA THR A 24 -30.88 -101.54 36.81
C THR A 24 -29.49 -101.76 36.21
N CYS A 25 -28.92 -100.69 35.69
CA CYS A 25 -27.52 -100.68 35.30
C CYS A 25 -26.62 -100.61 36.54
N LEU A 26 -25.43 -101.18 36.44
CA LEU A 26 -24.33 -100.91 37.37
C LEU A 26 -23.99 -99.40 37.33
N PRO A 27 -23.41 -98.85 38.40
CA PRO A 27 -22.91 -97.48 38.39
C PRO A 27 -22.04 -97.20 37.15
N SER A 28 -22.15 -95.98 36.59
CA SER A 28 -21.45 -95.59 35.35
C SER A 28 -21.83 -96.43 34.12
N HIS A 29 -23.04 -96.98 34.07
CA HIS A 29 -23.63 -97.56 32.86
C HIS A 29 -25.01 -96.94 32.59
N TYR A 30 -25.33 -96.71 31.33
CA TYR A 30 -26.53 -95.96 30.93
C TYR A 30 -27.34 -96.63 29.83
N GLY A 31 -28.62 -96.24 29.75
CA GLY A 31 -29.55 -96.64 28.71
C GLY A 31 -30.09 -98.07 28.87
N PRO A 32 -31.00 -98.49 27.98
CA PRO A 32 -31.73 -99.76 28.11
C PRO A 32 -30.85 -101.01 27.93
N GLN A 33 -29.64 -100.84 27.40
CA GLN A 33 -28.65 -101.92 27.26
C GLN A 33 -27.51 -101.83 28.28
N CYS A 34 -27.58 -100.86 29.21
CA CYS A 34 -26.55 -100.58 30.21
C CYS A 34 -25.14 -100.54 29.61
N LEU A 35 -24.95 -99.63 28.65
CA LEU A 35 -23.64 -99.37 28.04
C LEU A 35 -22.75 -98.58 29.01
N PRO A 36 -21.44 -98.79 29.02
CA PRO A 36 -20.55 -98.03 29.89
C PRO A 36 -20.59 -96.54 29.56
N CYS A 37 -20.68 -95.71 30.59
CA CYS A 37 -20.49 -94.27 30.49
C CYS A 37 -19.08 -93.93 30.04
N ARG A 38 -18.96 -92.83 29.31
CA ARG A 38 -17.67 -92.15 29.08
C ARG A 38 -17.19 -91.47 30.35
N GLU A 39 -15.88 -91.24 30.44
CA GLU A 39 -15.25 -90.60 31.58
C GLU A 39 -15.59 -89.11 31.62
N CYS A 40 -16.40 -88.68 32.60
CA CYS A 40 -16.83 -87.29 32.78
C CYS A 40 -15.94 -86.50 33.76
N HIS A 41 -14.71 -86.96 33.97
CA HIS A 41 -13.70 -86.33 34.84
C HIS A 41 -14.21 -85.92 36.23
N PHE A 42 -14.69 -86.90 37.01
CA PHE A 42 -15.08 -86.70 38.41
C PHE A 42 -13.94 -86.06 39.23
N PRO A 43 -14.20 -85.05 40.09
CA PRO A 43 -15.50 -84.55 40.53
C PRO A 43 -16.10 -83.43 39.66
N HIS A 44 -15.50 -83.07 38.53
CA HIS A 44 -15.93 -81.93 37.70
C HIS A 44 -17.19 -82.21 36.90
N GLY A 45 -17.47 -83.48 36.59
CA GLY A 45 -18.69 -83.91 35.94
C GLY A 45 -19.12 -85.30 36.36
N ASN A 46 -20.42 -85.55 36.22
CA ASN A 46 -21.02 -86.87 36.42
C ASN A 46 -21.70 -87.33 35.14
N CYS A 47 -21.59 -88.62 34.83
CA CYS A 47 -22.37 -89.21 33.76
C CYS A 47 -23.85 -89.25 34.16
N ASN A 48 -24.74 -88.92 33.23
CA ASN A 48 -26.16 -89.23 33.37
C ASN A 48 -26.40 -90.72 33.13
N ASP A 49 -26.21 -91.52 34.19
CA ASP A 49 -26.23 -92.98 34.19
C ASP A 49 -27.60 -93.57 34.60
N GLY A 50 -27.68 -94.90 34.68
CA GLY A 50 -28.92 -95.64 34.93
C GLY A 50 -29.73 -95.96 33.68
N ILE A 51 -30.80 -96.74 33.85
CA ILE A 51 -31.53 -97.35 32.73
C ILE A 51 -32.24 -96.31 31.83
N GLN A 52 -32.51 -95.12 32.37
CA GLN A 52 -33.08 -93.95 31.66
C GLN A 52 -32.03 -92.89 31.32
N GLY A 53 -30.78 -93.06 31.75
CA GLY A 53 -29.68 -92.13 31.48
C GLY A 53 -29.32 -92.08 30.00
N ASN A 54 -28.82 -90.93 29.54
CA ASN A 54 -28.42 -90.69 28.14
C ASN A 54 -26.90 -90.71 27.91
N GLY A 55 -26.09 -90.95 28.95
CA GLY A 55 -24.64 -91.07 28.82
C GLY A 55 -23.92 -89.75 28.54
N LEU A 56 -24.60 -88.60 28.60
CA LEU A 56 -23.98 -87.29 28.51
C LEU A 56 -23.39 -86.88 29.87
N CYS A 57 -22.28 -86.15 29.84
CA CYS A 57 -21.67 -85.60 31.04
C CYS A 57 -22.40 -84.33 31.48
N SER A 58 -22.79 -84.26 32.75
CA SER A 58 -23.28 -83.06 33.40
C SER A 58 -22.14 -82.41 34.17
N CYS A 59 -21.62 -81.29 33.66
CA CYS A 59 -20.46 -80.59 34.22
C CYS A 59 -20.84 -79.56 35.29
N ALA A 60 -19.92 -79.33 36.23
CA ALA A 60 -19.97 -78.20 37.16
C ALA A 60 -19.83 -76.86 36.42
N VAL A 61 -20.30 -75.78 37.04
CA VAL A 61 -20.25 -74.43 36.47
C VAL A 61 -18.81 -74.05 36.09
N GLY A 62 -18.61 -73.61 34.85
CA GLY A 62 -17.31 -73.22 34.32
C GLY A 62 -16.59 -74.31 33.52
N TYR A 63 -17.03 -75.58 33.58
CA TYR A 63 -16.43 -76.69 32.83
C TYR A 63 -17.19 -76.97 31.52
N ASN A 64 -16.44 -77.31 30.47
CA ASN A 64 -16.96 -77.43 29.12
C ASN A 64 -17.54 -78.83 28.85
N ALA A 65 -18.86 -78.88 28.64
CA ALA A 65 -19.59 -80.12 28.37
C ALA A 65 -19.31 -80.74 26.99
N SER A 66 -18.77 -79.98 26.02
CA SER A 66 -18.42 -80.54 24.71
C SER A 66 -17.17 -81.41 24.73
N VAL A 67 -16.32 -81.24 25.75
CA VAL A 67 -15.10 -82.04 25.99
C VAL A 67 -15.23 -82.85 27.28
N ASP A 68 -16.45 -83.29 27.60
CA ASP A 68 -16.72 -84.20 28.72
C ASP A 68 -16.21 -83.70 30.08
N CYS A 69 -16.29 -82.38 30.30
CA CYS A 69 -15.83 -81.70 31.52
C CYS A 69 -14.30 -81.75 31.74
N ALA A 70 -13.53 -82.09 30.70
CA ALA A 70 -12.09 -82.19 30.75
C ALA A 70 -11.37 -80.83 30.73
N ASP A 71 -12.05 -79.72 30.41
CA ASP A 71 -11.46 -78.38 30.35
C ASP A 71 -12.50 -77.30 30.72
N CYS A 72 -12.04 -76.05 30.91
CA CYS A 72 -12.89 -74.91 31.20
C CYS A 72 -13.61 -74.37 29.96
N MET A 73 -14.76 -73.74 30.17
CA MET A 73 -15.42 -72.92 29.15
C MET A 73 -14.62 -71.64 28.87
N ASP A 74 -14.86 -71.01 27.72
CA ASP A 74 -14.30 -69.70 27.41
C ASP A 74 -14.63 -68.70 28.53
N SER A 75 -13.63 -67.91 28.94
CA SER A 75 -13.71 -66.99 30.09
C SER A 75 -13.70 -67.64 31.48
N PHE A 76 -13.31 -68.91 31.60
CA PHE A 76 -13.02 -69.55 32.88
C PHE A 76 -11.60 -70.14 32.88
N PHE A 77 -10.89 -70.07 34.01
CA PHE A 77 -9.47 -70.42 34.08
C PHE A 77 -9.09 -71.18 35.36
N GLY A 78 -7.95 -71.85 35.30
CA GLY A 78 -7.33 -72.54 36.42
C GLY A 78 -7.97 -73.89 36.75
N PRO A 79 -7.44 -74.61 37.75
CA PRO A 79 -7.81 -76.00 38.02
C PRO A 79 -9.27 -76.17 38.47
N THR A 80 -9.91 -75.10 38.95
CA THR A 80 -11.32 -75.09 39.39
C THR A 80 -12.25 -74.37 38.40
N CYS A 81 -11.76 -73.97 37.22
CA CYS A 81 -12.46 -73.16 36.24
C CYS A 81 -13.18 -71.95 36.87
N ALA A 82 -12.42 -71.05 37.48
CA ALA A 82 -12.95 -69.80 38.04
C ALA A 82 -13.21 -68.75 36.94
N PRO A 83 -14.22 -67.88 37.07
CA PRO A 83 -14.52 -66.88 36.05
C PRO A 83 -13.38 -65.86 35.90
N CYS A 84 -13.00 -65.57 34.65
CA CYS A 84 -12.09 -64.50 34.30
C CYS A 84 -12.70 -63.14 34.62
N LYS A 85 -11.86 -62.20 35.08
CA LYS A 85 -12.20 -60.78 35.05
C LYS A 85 -12.21 -60.31 33.58
N SER A 86 -12.95 -59.24 33.27
CA SER A 86 -12.96 -58.67 31.91
C SER A 86 -11.60 -58.06 31.55
N CYS A 87 -11.16 -58.27 30.31
CA CYS A 87 -10.03 -57.55 29.72
C CYS A 87 -10.55 -56.38 28.89
N HIS A 88 -9.73 -55.36 28.66
CA HIS A 88 -10.06 -54.31 27.70
C HIS A 88 -10.15 -54.88 26.28
N ALA A 89 -10.78 -54.17 25.34
CA ALA A 89 -11.04 -54.64 23.97
C ALA A 89 -9.76 -55.05 23.18
N GLN A 90 -8.58 -54.70 23.68
CA GLN A 90 -7.28 -55.02 23.09
C GLN A 90 -6.63 -56.30 23.65
N GLY A 91 -7.34 -57.12 24.44
CA GLY A 91 -6.83 -58.39 24.94
C GLY A 91 -7.91 -59.41 25.32
N VAL A 92 -7.47 -60.65 25.51
CA VAL A 92 -8.32 -61.82 25.82
C VAL A 92 -7.82 -62.48 27.10
N CYS A 93 -8.72 -63.05 27.91
CA CYS A 93 -8.31 -63.78 29.10
C CYS A 93 -7.53 -65.06 28.73
N ASN A 94 -6.45 -65.34 29.46
CA ASN A 94 -5.77 -66.64 29.43
C ASN A 94 -6.62 -67.68 30.16
N HIS A 95 -7.56 -68.31 29.43
CA HIS A 95 -8.56 -69.25 29.93
C HIS A 95 -8.11 -70.71 29.80
N GLY A 96 -8.94 -71.65 30.27
CA GLY A 96 -8.63 -73.09 30.29
C GLY A 96 -7.99 -73.55 31.60
N LEU A 97 -7.84 -74.86 31.78
CA LEU A 97 -7.32 -75.45 33.03
C LEU A 97 -5.90 -75.02 33.38
N ALA A 98 -5.05 -74.80 32.37
CA ALA A 98 -3.69 -74.30 32.54
C ALA A 98 -3.60 -72.76 32.51
N GLY A 99 -4.72 -72.08 32.26
CA GLY A 99 -4.80 -70.62 32.24
C GLY A 99 -4.65 -70.04 33.64
N ASP A 100 -4.07 -68.85 33.72
CA ASP A 100 -3.82 -68.10 34.96
C ASP A 100 -4.76 -66.90 35.14
N GLY A 101 -5.67 -66.66 34.18
CA GLY A 101 -6.65 -65.58 34.23
C GLY A 101 -6.10 -64.19 33.94
N ALA A 102 -4.82 -64.09 33.55
CA ALA A 102 -4.20 -62.85 33.09
C ALA A 102 -4.73 -62.46 31.70
N CYS A 103 -4.62 -61.17 31.35
CA CYS A 103 -5.00 -60.72 30.01
C CYS A 103 -3.81 -60.88 29.05
N LEU A 104 -4.04 -61.60 27.96
CA LEU A 104 -3.15 -61.66 26.81
C LEU A 104 -3.44 -60.44 25.93
N CYS A 105 -2.60 -59.40 26.04
CA CYS A 105 -2.78 -58.13 25.33
C CYS A 105 -2.12 -58.13 23.95
N ARG A 106 -2.62 -57.27 23.06
CA ARG A 106 -1.93 -56.91 21.81
C ARG A 106 -0.57 -56.24 22.11
N GLU A 107 0.39 -56.40 21.20
CA GLU A 107 1.72 -55.82 21.32
C GLU A 107 1.66 -54.32 21.67
N GLY A 108 2.45 -53.91 22.67
CA GLY A 108 2.51 -52.54 23.17
C GLY A 108 1.55 -52.22 24.32
N PHE A 109 0.58 -53.08 24.65
CA PHE A 109 -0.33 -52.91 25.78
C PHE A 109 0.10 -53.73 27.01
N ASP A 110 -0.11 -53.15 28.19
CA ASP A 110 0.34 -53.70 29.46
C ASP A 110 -0.68 -54.69 30.05
N ALA A 111 -0.23 -55.93 30.28
CA ALA A 111 -1.03 -57.01 30.84
C ALA A 111 -1.39 -56.79 32.32
N ASP A 112 -0.55 -56.10 33.09
CA ASP A 112 -0.82 -55.80 34.51
C ASP A 112 -2.00 -54.83 34.65
N THR A 113 -2.15 -53.93 33.67
CA THR A 113 -3.30 -53.02 33.56
C THR A 113 -4.49 -53.62 32.80
N ARG A 114 -4.47 -54.94 32.51
CA ARG A 114 -5.52 -55.63 31.76
C ARG A 114 -5.77 -54.99 30.37
N CYS A 115 -4.69 -54.54 29.73
CA CYS A 115 -4.64 -53.94 28.40
C CYS A 115 -5.30 -52.55 28.29
N THR A 116 -5.40 -51.79 29.39
CA THR A 116 -5.89 -50.41 29.34
C THR A 116 -4.77 -49.40 29.07
N ASN A 117 -3.55 -49.67 29.53
CA ASN A 117 -2.40 -48.79 29.34
C ASN A 117 -1.36 -49.39 28.39
N CYS A 118 -0.45 -48.54 27.92
CA CYS A 118 0.72 -48.94 27.15
C CYS A 118 1.82 -49.48 28.06
N SER A 119 2.57 -50.46 27.54
CA SER A 119 3.82 -50.94 28.13
C SER A 119 4.92 -49.88 27.97
N THR A 120 5.96 -49.97 28.79
CA THR A 120 7.09 -49.04 28.76
C THR A 120 7.71 -48.91 27.36
N ASN A 121 8.00 -47.68 26.93
CA ASN A 121 8.44 -47.28 25.59
C ASN A 121 7.38 -47.41 24.48
N TYR A 122 6.09 -47.40 24.81
CA TYR A 122 5.00 -47.29 23.84
C TYR A 122 4.06 -46.15 24.21
N PHE A 123 3.63 -45.32 23.25
CA PHE A 123 2.89 -44.08 23.51
C PHE A 123 1.63 -43.93 22.65
N GLY A 124 0.69 -43.10 23.12
CA GLY A 124 -0.53 -42.75 22.41
C GLY A 124 -1.63 -43.83 22.44
N ALA A 125 -2.80 -43.51 21.89
CA ALA A 125 -4.00 -44.34 21.97
C ALA A 125 -3.87 -45.76 21.38
N ASN A 126 -2.93 -45.95 20.45
CA ASN A 126 -2.64 -47.24 19.83
C ASN A 126 -1.39 -47.92 20.40
N CYS A 127 -0.76 -47.35 21.44
CA CYS A 127 0.51 -47.80 22.01
C CYS A 127 1.56 -48.06 20.92
N THR A 128 2.07 -46.97 20.33
CA THR A 128 3.09 -47.00 19.27
C THR A 128 4.48 -47.00 19.89
N ARG A 129 5.42 -47.80 19.37
CA ARG A 129 6.78 -47.88 19.93
C ARG A 129 7.53 -46.54 19.83
N CYS A 130 8.10 -46.09 20.93
CA CYS A 130 8.97 -44.92 20.99
C CYS A 130 10.27 -45.12 20.19
N ALA A 131 10.76 -44.03 19.60
CA ALA A 131 12.08 -43.99 18.98
C ALA A 131 13.18 -43.77 20.05
N SER A 132 14.37 -44.34 19.88
CA SER A 132 15.46 -44.28 20.89
C SER A 132 15.92 -42.84 21.22
N CYS A 133 16.03 -42.51 22.51
CA CYS A 133 16.56 -41.21 22.99
C CYS A 133 18.08 -41.22 23.25
N HIS A 134 18.81 -42.06 22.50
CA HIS A 134 20.29 -42.17 22.50
C HIS A 134 20.97 -42.29 23.88
N GLY A 135 20.23 -42.78 24.89
CA GLY A 135 20.75 -43.06 26.23
C GLY A 135 20.97 -41.83 27.13
N ARG A 136 20.47 -40.64 26.75
CA ARG A 136 20.62 -39.37 27.50
C ARG A 136 19.28 -38.67 27.76
N GLY A 137 18.24 -39.49 27.94
CA GLY A 137 16.86 -39.08 28.13
C GLY A 137 15.90 -40.26 28.06
N TYR A 138 14.61 -40.00 28.28
CA TYR A 138 13.55 -40.99 28.21
C TYR A 138 12.42 -40.54 27.29
N CYS A 139 11.65 -41.49 26.75
CA CYS A 139 10.49 -41.18 25.90
C CYS A 139 9.29 -40.78 26.77
N ASN A 140 8.50 -39.81 26.32
CA ASN A 140 7.16 -39.55 26.86
C ASN A 140 6.19 -40.67 26.42
N ASP A 141 6.24 -41.80 27.13
CA ASP A 141 5.59 -43.07 26.81
C ASP A 141 4.23 -43.27 27.49
N THR A 142 3.53 -42.17 27.80
CA THR A 142 2.18 -42.24 28.38
C THR A 142 1.09 -42.39 27.31
N LEU A 143 -0.12 -42.81 27.69
CA LEU A 143 -1.29 -42.89 26.80
C LEU A 143 -1.64 -41.55 26.13
N VAL A 144 -1.35 -40.44 26.81
CA VAL A 144 -1.50 -39.06 26.32
C VAL A 144 -0.17 -38.46 25.85
N GLY A 145 0.91 -39.23 25.89
CA GLY A 145 2.23 -38.83 25.47
C GLY A 145 2.34 -38.67 23.96
N ASP A 146 3.27 -37.82 23.53
CA ASP A 146 3.53 -37.48 22.13
C ASP A 146 4.74 -38.24 21.54
N GLY A 147 5.38 -39.09 22.34
CA GLY A 147 6.53 -39.89 21.92
C GLY A 147 7.83 -39.10 21.78
N GLN A 148 7.88 -37.85 22.25
CA GLN A 148 9.10 -37.04 22.24
C GLN A 148 10.07 -37.44 23.36
N CYS A 149 11.36 -37.18 23.12
CA CYS A 149 12.40 -37.42 24.11
C CYS A 149 12.45 -36.29 25.13
N VAL A 150 12.33 -36.64 26.41
CA VAL A 150 12.67 -35.78 27.54
C VAL A 150 14.14 -36.00 27.86
N CYS A 151 14.97 -34.99 27.60
CA CYS A 151 16.42 -35.09 27.70
C CYS A 151 16.98 -34.64 29.04
N ASP A 152 18.14 -35.17 29.40
CA ASP A 152 18.92 -34.72 30.57
C ASP A 152 19.36 -33.25 30.41
N VAL A 153 19.70 -32.59 31.52
CA VAL A 153 20.13 -31.17 31.52
C VAL A 153 21.34 -30.98 30.58
N GLY A 154 21.22 -30.05 29.63
CA GLY A 154 22.24 -29.76 28.61
C GLY A 154 21.98 -30.39 27.24
N TYR A 155 20.91 -31.16 27.10
CA TYR A 155 20.51 -31.82 25.85
C TYR A 155 19.14 -31.32 25.39
N THR A 156 18.90 -31.28 24.08
CA THR A 156 17.64 -30.76 23.52
C THR A 156 16.76 -31.89 22.98
N PRO A 157 15.43 -31.83 23.19
CA PRO A 157 14.47 -32.75 22.57
C PRO A 157 14.55 -32.76 21.04
N ALA A 158 14.85 -31.60 20.43
CA ALA A 158 15.04 -31.44 18.99
C ALA A 158 16.23 -32.26 18.45
N SER A 159 17.28 -32.43 19.25
CA SER A 159 18.45 -33.26 18.90
C SER A 159 18.35 -34.71 19.36
N ARG A 160 17.17 -35.15 19.85
CA ARG A 160 16.97 -36.48 20.45
C ARG A 160 18.06 -36.81 21.48
N CYS A 161 18.48 -35.79 22.23
CA CYS A 161 19.48 -35.83 23.27
C CYS A 161 20.93 -36.12 22.81
N VAL A 162 21.37 -35.55 21.67
CA VAL A 162 22.78 -35.59 21.19
C VAL A 162 23.51 -34.26 21.48
N LEU A 163 24.80 -34.31 21.84
CA LEU A 163 25.71 -33.17 22.07
C LEU A 163 26.67 -32.98 20.86
N CYS A 164 26.95 -31.74 20.45
CA CYS A 164 27.97 -31.38 19.45
C CYS A 164 29.22 -30.78 20.12
N ASP A 165 30.39 -30.89 19.47
CA ASP A 165 31.66 -30.32 19.96
C ASP A 165 31.66 -28.78 19.93
N ASP A 166 32.52 -28.14 20.74
CA ASP A 166 32.65 -26.67 20.78
C ASP A 166 32.95 -26.09 19.40
N GLY A 167 32.13 -25.13 18.96
CA GLY A 167 32.18 -24.55 17.61
C GLY A 167 31.30 -25.26 16.57
N TRP A 168 30.51 -26.26 16.98
CA TRP A 168 29.57 -27.00 16.12
C TRP A 168 28.13 -26.93 16.67
N ASP A 169 27.16 -26.71 15.79
CA ASP A 169 25.71 -26.69 16.05
C ASP A 169 25.01 -27.94 15.49
N PHE A 170 23.94 -28.41 16.14
CA PHE A 170 23.16 -29.56 15.65
C PHE A 170 22.18 -29.17 14.55
N ASN A 171 22.24 -29.83 13.39
CA ASN A 171 21.27 -29.68 12.32
C ASN A 171 20.13 -30.72 12.45
N PRO A 172 18.88 -30.29 12.74
CA PRO A 172 17.75 -31.20 12.95
C PRO A 172 17.25 -31.87 11.67
N THR A 173 17.56 -31.31 10.49
CA THR A 173 17.16 -31.88 9.19
C THR A 173 18.06 -33.04 8.79
N THR A 174 19.37 -32.89 8.99
CA THR A 174 20.36 -33.92 8.62
C THR A 174 20.75 -34.83 9.77
N MET A 175 20.30 -34.52 11.00
CA MET A 175 20.65 -35.26 12.22
C MET A 175 22.17 -35.34 12.46
N SER A 176 22.89 -34.25 12.18
CA SER A 176 24.36 -34.19 12.28
C SER A 176 24.84 -32.84 12.83
N CYS A 177 25.99 -32.83 13.49
CA CYS A 177 26.66 -31.59 13.88
C CYS A 177 27.27 -30.89 12.65
N GLN A 178 27.07 -29.58 12.54
CA GLN A 178 27.59 -28.71 11.49
C GLN A 178 28.32 -27.52 12.11
N CYS A 179 29.15 -26.82 11.34
CA CYS A 179 29.91 -25.69 11.87
C CYS A 179 28.99 -24.56 12.38
N ALA A 180 29.26 -24.04 13.58
CA ALA A 180 28.50 -22.94 14.17
C ALA A 180 28.67 -21.65 13.33
N PRO A 181 27.68 -20.74 13.30
CA PRO A 181 27.65 -19.56 12.42
C PRO A 181 28.88 -18.64 12.45
N ASN A 182 29.64 -18.62 13.55
CA ASN A 182 30.83 -17.78 13.73
C ASN A 182 32.16 -18.53 13.51
N HIS A 183 32.11 -19.70 12.86
CA HIS A 183 33.25 -20.56 12.61
C HIS A 183 33.32 -20.94 11.12
N TYR A 184 34.54 -21.18 10.60
CA TYR A 184 34.76 -21.46 9.19
C TYR A 184 35.70 -22.65 8.94
N GLY A 185 35.54 -23.24 7.75
CA GLY A 185 36.40 -24.31 7.25
C GLY A 185 36.13 -25.70 7.86
N PRO A 186 36.82 -26.75 7.39
CA PRO A 186 36.55 -28.15 7.75
C PRO A 186 36.90 -28.50 9.21
N SER A 187 37.55 -27.60 9.93
CA SER A 187 37.91 -27.77 11.35
C SER A 187 37.19 -26.77 12.26
N CYS A 188 36.20 -26.04 11.77
CA CYS A 188 35.43 -25.04 12.51
C CYS A 188 36.28 -24.09 13.36
N ARG A 189 37.13 -23.31 12.70
CA ARG A 189 37.96 -22.30 13.37
C ARG A 189 37.16 -21.03 13.60
N SER A 190 37.38 -20.36 14.72
CA SER A 190 36.69 -19.10 15.03
C SER A 190 37.06 -18.02 14.03
N CYS A 191 36.05 -17.28 13.58
CA CYS A 191 36.23 -16.18 12.65
C CYS A 191 36.96 -14.97 13.28
N PRO A 192 37.79 -14.24 12.50
CA PRO A 192 38.34 -12.96 12.94
C PRO A 192 37.22 -11.92 13.20
N ILE A 193 37.50 -10.91 14.04
CA ILE A 193 36.53 -9.86 14.38
C ILE A 193 36.30 -8.98 13.14
N CYS A 194 35.19 -9.21 12.45
CA CYS A 194 34.70 -8.39 11.33
C CYS A 194 33.65 -7.35 11.77
N ALA A 195 33.30 -7.33 13.07
CA ALA A 195 32.25 -6.49 13.63
C ALA A 195 32.74 -5.04 13.86
N PRO A 196 31.87 -4.01 13.71
CA PRO A 196 30.42 -4.13 13.53
C PRO A 196 29.92 -4.29 12.09
N HIS A 197 30.74 -4.01 11.08
CA HIS A 197 30.27 -3.73 9.71
C HIS A 197 30.73 -4.75 8.67
N GLY A 198 30.76 -6.01 9.07
CA GLY A 198 31.13 -7.11 8.21
C GLY A 198 30.90 -8.47 8.86
N ARG A 199 30.81 -9.49 8.02
CA ARG A 199 30.63 -10.88 8.43
C ARG A 199 31.75 -11.76 7.91
N CYS A 200 32.06 -12.81 8.64
CA CYS A 200 33.06 -13.77 8.22
C CYS A 200 32.53 -14.68 7.10
N ASN A 201 33.36 -14.97 6.10
CA ASN A 201 33.08 -15.98 5.09
C ASN A 201 33.21 -17.39 5.68
N ALA A 202 32.14 -17.86 6.32
CA ALA A 202 32.04 -19.18 6.95
C ALA A 202 31.82 -20.33 5.94
N GLY A 203 31.42 -20.03 4.70
CA GLY A 203 31.15 -21.03 3.66
C GLY A 203 29.87 -21.85 3.86
N ASN A 204 29.00 -21.42 4.78
CA ASN A 204 27.70 -22.02 5.10
C ASN A 204 26.51 -21.16 4.62
N ASP A 205 26.75 -20.17 3.74
CA ASP A 205 25.69 -19.30 3.21
C ASP A 205 24.70 -20.15 2.41
N GLY A 206 23.55 -20.44 3.02
CA GLY A 206 22.44 -21.23 2.50
C GLY A 206 21.72 -20.62 1.29
N THR A 207 22.43 -19.93 0.40
CA THR A 207 21.90 -19.54 -0.89
C THR A 207 21.89 -20.76 -1.82
N LEU A 208 20.71 -21.36 -1.97
CA LEU A 208 20.35 -22.26 -3.06
C LEU A 208 20.61 -21.56 -4.41
N SER A 209 21.83 -21.65 -4.92
CA SER A 209 22.15 -21.39 -6.32
C SER A 209 22.10 -22.72 -7.08
N SER A 210 21.00 -22.87 -7.82
CA SER A 210 20.74 -23.77 -8.95
C SER A 210 21.85 -24.74 -9.39
N SER A 211 21.41 -26.00 -9.51
CA SER A 211 21.81 -27.03 -10.48
C SER A 211 23.16 -27.73 -10.34
N TYR A 212 23.04 -29.07 -10.27
CA TYR A 212 24.05 -30.15 -10.37
C TYR A 212 24.78 -30.60 -9.09
N HIS A 213 24.32 -31.76 -8.59
CA HIS A 213 24.94 -32.74 -7.67
C HIS A 213 25.52 -32.25 -6.32
N PRO A 214 24.92 -32.64 -5.18
CA PRO A 214 25.57 -32.45 -3.88
C PRO A 214 26.69 -33.49 -3.71
N SER A 215 27.93 -33.03 -3.63
CA SER A 215 29.05 -33.80 -3.06
C SER A 215 29.33 -33.32 -1.63
N PRO A 216 29.63 -34.20 -0.66
CA PRO A 216 29.50 -33.88 0.77
C PRO A 216 30.66 -33.08 1.42
N HIS A 217 31.56 -32.46 0.65
CA HIS A 217 32.89 -32.11 1.18
C HIS A 217 33.46 -30.71 0.90
N ARG A 218 32.66 -29.66 0.62
CA ARG A 218 33.23 -28.30 0.52
C ARG A 218 32.35 -27.20 1.10
N ALA A 219 32.27 -27.12 2.42
CA ALA A 219 32.11 -25.82 3.08
C ALA A 219 33.43 -25.06 2.92
N SER A 220 33.55 -24.28 1.83
CA SER A 220 34.77 -23.61 1.38
C SER A 220 34.87 -22.17 1.88
N GLY A 221 34.50 -21.92 3.14
CA GLY A 221 34.73 -20.62 3.78
C GLY A 221 36.22 -20.40 4.01
N ASP A 222 36.75 -19.25 3.60
CA ASP A 222 38.17 -18.90 3.74
C ASP A 222 38.46 -18.01 4.97
N GLY A 223 37.43 -17.64 5.73
CA GLY A 223 37.55 -16.86 6.96
C GLY A 223 37.84 -15.37 6.74
N ARG A 224 37.78 -14.88 5.49
CA ARG A 224 37.91 -13.45 5.19
C ARG A 224 36.65 -12.70 5.60
N CYS A 225 36.81 -11.45 6.02
CA CYS A 225 35.68 -10.58 6.28
C CYS A 225 35.05 -10.15 4.94
N ILE A 226 33.75 -10.38 4.82
CA ILE A 226 32.86 -9.82 3.82
C ILE A 226 32.32 -8.53 4.46
N CYS A 227 32.83 -7.39 4.03
CA CYS A 227 32.43 -6.11 4.59
C CYS A 227 31.10 -5.63 4.00
N ASP A 228 30.36 -4.86 4.80
CA ASP A 228 29.18 -4.16 4.34
C ASP A 228 29.59 -3.09 3.30
N PRO A 229 28.67 -2.70 2.39
CA PRO A 229 28.97 -1.69 1.37
C PRO A 229 29.54 -0.40 1.97
N GLY A 230 30.66 0.08 1.42
CA GLY A 230 31.36 1.29 1.88
C GLY A 230 32.46 1.05 2.91
N TRP A 231 32.57 -0.17 3.45
CA TRP A 231 33.62 -0.56 4.38
C TRP A 231 34.80 -1.22 3.65
N SER A 232 35.98 -1.09 4.23
CA SER A 232 37.23 -1.48 3.60
C SER A 232 37.64 -2.91 3.98
N ASP A 233 37.62 -3.79 2.98
CA ASP A 233 38.03 -5.20 3.07
C ASP A 233 39.47 -5.40 3.54
N SER A 234 40.34 -4.40 3.36
CA SER A 234 41.75 -4.47 3.78
C SER A 234 41.95 -4.28 5.29
N THR A 235 40.92 -3.87 6.02
CA THR A 235 41.01 -3.51 7.45
C THR A 235 40.01 -4.25 8.32
N ASN A 236 39.51 -5.41 7.89
CA ASN A 236 38.47 -6.16 8.61
C ASN A 236 37.19 -5.33 8.87
N CYS A 237 36.82 -4.49 7.90
CA CYS A 237 35.56 -3.72 7.94
C CYS A 237 35.45 -2.70 9.09
N VAL A 238 36.58 -2.13 9.52
CA VAL A 238 36.60 -1.09 10.59
C VAL A 238 36.94 0.31 10.06
N THR A 239 37.28 0.43 8.78
CA THR A 239 37.51 1.72 8.12
C THR A 239 36.72 1.84 6.83
N CYS A 240 36.46 3.06 6.39
CA CYS A 240 35.74 3.33 5.15
C CYS A 240 36.62 3.11 3.92
N MET A 241 36.00 2.58 2.87
CA MET A 241 36.55 2.61 1.52
C MET A 241 36.67 4.07 1.03
N SER A 242 37.59 4.34 0.11
CA SER A 242 37.69 5.68 -0.47
C SER A 242 36.38 6.09 -1.14
N GLY A 243 35.99 7.36 -0.96
CA GLY A 243 34.68 7.85 -1.35
C GLY A 243 33.55 7.54 -0.35
N TYR A 244 33.87 7.06 0.85
CA TYR A 244 32.92 6.91 1.95
C TYR A 244 33.46 7.60 3.22
N PHE A 245 32.57 8.19 4.01
CA PHE A 245 32.94 9.04 5.14
C PHE A 245 32.09 8.82 6.39
N GLY A 246 32.63 9.23 7.54
CA GLY A 246 31.94 9.18 8.83
C GLY A 246 31.92 7.79 9.48
N LEU A 247 31.29 7.71 10.65
CA LEU A 247 31.27 6.49 11.48
C LEU A 247 30.51 5.33 10.83
N ASP A 248 29.55 5.62 9.96
CA ASP A 248 28.76 4.60 9.24
C ASP A 248 29.26 4.36 7.81
N CYS A 249 30.40 4.97 7.43
CA CYS A 249 30.94 4.94 6.07
C CYS A 249 29.86 5.24 5.02
N ALA A 250 29.24 6.41 5.12
CA ALA A 250 28.25 6.89 4.17
C ALA A 250 28.92 7.32 2.86
N LEU A 251 28.24 7.13 1.73
CA LEU A 251 28.77 7.53 0.42
C LEU A 251 29.02 9.03 0.37
N CYS A 252 30.24 9.42 -0.01
CA CYS A 252 30.57 10.81 -0.29
C CYS A 252 29.73 11.35 -1.44
N ARG A 253 29.29 12.60 -1.28
CA ARG A 253 28.64 13.33 -2.37
C ARG A 253 29.65 13.56 -3.50
N LYS A 254 29.14 13.66 -4.73
CA LYS A 254 29.97 14.07 -5.87
C LYS A 254 30.29 15.55 -5.73
N CYS A 255 31.57 15.85 -5.56
CA CYS A 255 32.08 17.21 -5.65
C CYS A 255 32.39 17.52 -7.11
N GLY A 256 32.06 18.72 -7.58
CA GLY A 256 32.39 19.19 -8.92
C GLY A 256 33.91 19.32 -9.11
N ASN A 257 34.43 20.55 -9.05
CA ASN A 257 35.87 20.80 -9.08
C ASN A 257 36.47 20.73 -7.66
N GLY A 258 36.41 19.56 -7.03
CA GLY A 258 36.93 19.33 -5.68
C GLY A 258 37.00 17.85 -5.33
N ARG A 259 37.34 17.56 -4.07
CA ARG A 259 37.29 16.20 -3.51
C ARG A 259 36.43 16.17 -2.26
N CYS A 260 35.79 15.03 -2.00
CA CYS A 260 35.11 14.82 -0.73
C CYS A 260 36.14 14.63 0.39
N ASP A 261 35.84 15.15 1.57
CA ASP A 261 36.51 14.81 2.81
C ASP A 261 36.05 13.41 3.27
N ASP A 262 36.66 12.38 2.69
CA ASP A 262 36.39 10.97 2.96
C ASP A 262 37.19 10.44 4.16
N SER A 263 36.99 9.16 4.52
CA SER A 263 37.50 8.46 5.72
C SER A 263 36.51 8.38 6.89
N SER A 264 36.78 7.47 7.82
CA SER A 264 35.97 7.28 9.04
C SER A 264 35.95 8.51 9.96
N ARG A 265 36.84 9.49 9.76
CA ARG A 265 36.86 10.79 10.45
C ARG A 265 36.49 11.97 9.54
N GLY A 266 36.25 11.71 8.26
CA GLY A 266 35.88 12.72 7.28
C GLY A 266 34.50 13.29 7.56
N THR A 267 34.29 14.55 7.19
CA THR A 267 33.04 15.29 7.35
C THR A 267 32.06 15.08 6.19
N GLY A 268 32.53 14.51 5.08
CA GLY A 268 31.75 14.33 3.86
C GLY A 268 31.46 15.60 3.09
N GLN A 269 32.03 16.73 3.52
CA GLN A 269 31.93 18.00 2.81
C GLN A 269 32.91 18.06 1.64
N CYS A 270 32.54 18.84 0.62
CA CYS A 270 33.39 19.04 -0.54
C CYS A 270 34.50 20.06 -0.26
N ILE A 271 35.74 19.62 -0.43
CA ILE A 271 36.92 20.47 -0.41
C ILE A 271 37.13 20.98 -1.84
N CYS A 272 36.73 22.24 -2.08
CA CYS A 272 36.74 22.86 -3.40
C CYS A 272 38.10 23.41 -3.83
N SER A 273 38.35 23.34 -5.13
CA SER A 273 39.46 24.06 -5.77
C SER A 273 39.22 25.57 -5.72
N ARG A 274 40.30 26.36 -5.75
CA ARG A 274 40.23 27.83 -5.68
C ARG A 274 39.29 28.40 -6.74
N GLY A 275 38.39 29.30 -6.33
CA GLY A 275 37.42 29.96 -7.21
C GLY A 275 36.05 29.27 -7.31
N TYR A 276 35.90 28.05 -6.77
CA TYR A 276 34.64 27.31 -6.72
C TYR A 276 33.98 27.43 -5.35
N SER A 277 32.64 27.51 -5.33
CA SER A 277 31.86 27.71 -4.11
C SER A 277 31.59 26.40 -3.38
N THR A 278 31.85 26.37 -2.08
CA THR A 278 31.49 25.28 -1.16
C THR A 278 29.99 25.15 -0.96
N GLU A 279 29.22 26.23 -1.14
CA GLU A 279 27.74 26.19 -1.10
C GLU A 279 27.14 25.42 -2.29
N SER A 280 27.90 25.33 -3.38
CA SER A 280 27.49 24.65 -4.61
C SER A 280 28.16 23.29 -4.78
N ASP A 281 28.75 22.71 -3.73
CA ASP A 281 29.54 21.47 -3.81
C ASP A 281 30.61 21.50 -4.93
N CYS A 282 31.24 22.67 -5.10
CA CYS A 282 32.24 22.95 -6.12
C CYS A 282 31.75 22.88 -7.58
N TYR A 283 30.45 22.94 -7.82
CA TYR A 283 29.90 23.00 -9.17
C TYR A 283 29.89 24.42 -9.72
N ASN A 284 29.60 25.43 -8.90
CA ASN A 284 29.55 26.83 -9.33
C ASN A 284 30.78 27.63 -8.88
N CYS A 285 31.01 28.74 -9.57
CA CYS A 285 32.02 29.71 -9.16
C CYS A 285 31.58 30.44 -7.88
N ALA A 286 32.56 30.71 -7.00
CA ALA A 286 32.38 31.62 -5.88
C ALA A 286 32.15 33.05 -6.37
N GLN A 287 31.57 33.89 -5.52
CA GLN A 287 31.34 35.29 -5.84
C GLN A 287 32.66 35.98 -6.27
N GLY A 288 32.60 36.74 -7.37
CA GLY A 288 33.78 37.36 -7.97
C GLY A 288 34.62 36.45 -8.87
N PHE A 289 34.15 35.24 -9.19
CA PHE A 289 34.77 34.34 -10.17
C PHE A 289 33.78 34.00 -11.30
N PHE A 290 34.27 33.78 -12.52
CA PHE A 290 33.46 33.59 -13.72
C PHE A 290 34.04 32.55 -14.69
N GLY A 291 33.17 32.04 -15.58
CA GLY A 291 33.53 31.13 -16.66
C GLY A 291 33.72 29.68 -16.22
N ALA A 292 33.97 28.79 -17.19
CA ALA A 292 34.04 27.34 -16.97
C ALA A 292 35.14 26.89 -15.99
N ASN A 293 36.18 27.71 -15.81
CA ASN A 293 37.28 27.44 -14.89
C ASN A 293 37.23 28.32 -13.63
N CYS A 294 36.16 29.09 -13.45
CA CYS A 294 35.99 30.03 -12.34
C CYS A 294 37.22 30.91 -12.11
N THR A 295 37.56 31.72 -13.12
CA THR A 295 38.63 32.71 -13.08
C THR A 295 38.16 33.98 -12.36
N ALA A 296 39.05 34.67 -11.64
CA ALA A 296 38.68 35.89 -10.92
C ALA A 296 38.20 37.00 -11.88
N CYS A 297 37.12 37.68 -11.53
CA CYS A 297 36.63 38.88 -12.22
C CYS A 297 37.69 39.99 -12.22
N PRO A 298 37.69 40.88 -13.24
CA PRO A 298 38.43 42.13 -13.19
C PRO A 298 38.03 42.92 -11.94
N GLN A 299 39.01 43.47 -11.23
CA GLN A 299 38.78 44.04 -9.90
C GLN A 299 38.03 45.38 -9.88
N ASP A 300 37.90 46.07 -11.02
CA ASP A 300 37.32 47.42 -11.05
C ASP A 300 36.31 47.57 -12.20
N CYS A 301 35.02 47.41 -11.86
CA CYS A 301 33.90 47.68 -12.76
C CYS A 301 33.37 49.10 -12.61
N GLY A 302 34.06 50.02 -11.90
CA GLY A 302 33.58 51.37 -11.63
C GLY A 302 32.17 51.36 -11.02
N HIS A 303 31.21 51.98 -11.72
CA HIS A 303 29.78 51.96 -11.39
C HIS A 303 29.06 50.81 -12.11
N GLY A 304 29.36 49.57 -11.70
CA GLY A 304 28.77 48.38 -12.30
C GLY A 304 29.15 47.07 -11.61
N THR A 305 28.58 45.97 -12.09
CA THR A 305 28.76 44.62 -11.53
C THR A 305 29.40 43.66 -12.54
N CYS A 306 30.38 42.86 -12.11
CA CYS A 306 30.96 41.82 -12.97
C CYS A 306 29.96 40.69 -13.20
N SER A 307 29.86 40.22 -14.45
CA SER A 307 29.15 38.99 -14.78
C SER A 307 29.89 37.76 -14.23
N SER A 308 29.63 37.42 -12.96
CA SER A 308 30.18 36.26 -12.25
C SER A 308 29.36 34.98 -12.46
N GLY A 309 29.91 33.83 -12.06
CA GLY A 309 29.28 32.52 -12.19
C GLY A 309 29.77 31.73 -13.41
N MET A 310 29.37 30.46 -13.52
CA MET A 310 29.87 29.56 -14.58
C MET A 310 29.53 30.03 -16.01
N LEU A 311 28.37 30.66 -16.18
CA LEU A 311 27.93 31.26 -17.44
C LEU A 311 28.31 32.74 -17.55
N GLY A 312 28.95 33.28 -16.50
CA GLY A 312 29.40 34.66 -16.47
C GLY A 312 30.48 34.89 -17.51
N SER A 313 30.37 36.01 -18.24
CA SER A 313 31.33 36.42 -19.27
C SER A 313 32.54 37.15 -18.69
N GLY A 314 32.51 37.49 -17.40
CA GLY A 314 33.53 38.34 -16.76
C GLY A 314 33.51 39.78 -17.23
N THR A 315 32.51 40.17 -18.04
CA THR A 315 32.30 41.55 -18.48
C THR A 315 31.52 42.31 -17.41
N CYS A 316 31.91 43.55 -17.17
CA CYS A 316 31.15 44.46 -16.30
C CYS A 316 29.84 44.88 -16.97
N SER A 317 28.74 44.80 -16.23
CA SER A 317 27.46 45.41 -16.55
C SER A 317 27.38 46.74 -15.81
N CYS A 318 27.22 47.83 -16.54
CA CYS A 318 27.18 49.17 -15.97
C CYS A 318 25.81 49.51 -15.41
N ASP A 319 25.79 50.32 -14.34
CA ASP A 319 24.57 50.89 -13.78
C ASP A 319 23.93 51.88 -14.77
N GLU A 320 22.65 52.21 -14.56
CA GLU A 320 21.90 53.09 -15.47
C GLU A 320 22.61 54.44 -15.66
N GLY A 321 22.68 54.89 -16.91
CA GLY A 321 23.39 56.12 -17.28
C GLY A 321 24.91 55.95 -17.50
N TRP A 322 25.51 54.82 -17.13
CA TRP A 322 26.95 54.56 -17.31
C TRP A 322 27.25 53.75 -18.58
N ALA A 323 28.25 54.20 -19.33
CA ALA A 323 28.69 53.62 -20.58
C ALA A 323 29.73 52.52 -20.36
N TRP A 324 29.57 51.43 -21.10
CA TRP A 324 30.54 50.34 -21.13
C TRP A 324 31.70 50.66 -22.10
N SER A 325 32.92 50.40 -21.65
CA SER A 325 34.15 50.51 -22.45
C SER A 325 35.11 49.37 -22.12
N ARG A 326 35.93 48.95 -23.10
CA ARG A 326 36.92 47.87 -22.92
C ARG A 326 38.10 48.24 -22.02
N GLN A 327 38.42 49.53 -21.89
CA GLN A 327 39.57 50.00 -21.11
C GLN A 327 39.15 50.38 -19.68
N ASN A 328 38.07 51.16 -19.55
CA ASN A 328 37.50 51.58 -18.27
C ASN A 328 35.97 51.36 -18.31
N PRO A 329 35.47 50.18 -17.93
CA PRO A 329 34.05 49.91 -17.95
C PRO A 329 33.32 50.74 -16.89
N CYS A 330 32.20 51.37 -17.26
CA CYS A 330 31.29 52.03 -16.33
C CYS A 330 31.89 53.22 -15.58
N THR A 331 32.75 53.98 -16.26
CA THR A 331 33.38 55.20 -15.70
C THR A 331 33.03 56.48 -16.47
N THR A 332 32.23 56.39 -17.53
CA THR A 332 31.80 57.53 -18.35
C THR A 332 30.30 57.46 -18.59
N CYS A 333 29.61 58.58 -18.80
CA CYS A 333 28.16 58.58 -19.03
C CYS A 333 27.76 58.15 -20.45
N LEU A 334 26.57 57.57 -20.57
CA LEU A 334 25.90 57.34 -21.84
C LEU A 334 25.46 58.66 -22.49
N PRO A 335 25.30 58.70 -23.83
CA PRO A 335 24.72 59.86 -24.51
C PRO A 335 23.38 60.28 -23.89
N GLY A 336 23.21 61.57 -23.61
CA GLY A 336 22.03 62.12 -22.94
C GLY A 336 22.08 62.15 -21.42
N TYR A 337 23.11 61.53 -20.81
CA TYR A 337 23.37 61.60 -19.37
C TYR A 337 24.55 62.54 -19.11
N ILE A 338 24.45 63.36 -18.05
CA ILE A 338 25.44 64.39 -17.73
C ILE A 338 25.80 64.40 -16.24
N GLY A 339 26.93 65.03 -15.92
CA GLY A 339 27.39 65.19 -14.53
C GLY A 339 28.13 63.96 -13.99
N PRO A 340 28.64 64.04 -12.74
CA PRO A 340 29.45 62.99 -12.13
C PRO A 340 28.67 61.70 -11.81
N ASP A 341 27.35 61.81 -11.62
CA ASP A 341 26.46 60.69 -11.33
C ASP A 341 25.71 60.18 -12.56
N CYS A 342 26.05 60.69 -13.75
CA CYS A 342 25.40 60.36 -15.02
C CYS A 342 23.86 60.39 -14.93
N VAL A 343 23.28 61.58 -14.74
CA VAL A 343 21.82 61.78 -14.66
C VAL A 343 21.22 62.12 -16.03
N LEU A 344 20.02 61.60 -16.32
CA LEU A 344 19.37 61.77 -17.62
C LEU A 344 18.93 63.22 -17.84
N CYS A 345 19.20 63.78 -19.01
CA CYS A 345 18.69 65.08 -19.40
C CYS A 345 17.25 65.01 -19.95
N PRO A 346 16.34 65.87 -19.48
CA PRO A 346 15.00 66.00 -20.04
C PRO A 346 15.02 66.29 -21.55
N GLY A 347 14.02 65.77 -22.27
CA GLY A 347 13.88 65.93 -23.72
C GLY A 347 14.79 65.04 -24.58
N TYR A 348 15.83 64.40 -24.01
CA TYR A 348 16.78 63.59 -24.78
C TYR A 348 16.17 62.30 -25.33
N LEU A 349 15.38 61.57 -24.53
CA LEU A 349 14.76 60.31 -24.96
C LEU A 349 13.79 60.49 -26.13
N GLU A 350 13.16 61.66 -26.24
CA GLU A 350 12.15 61.94 -27.26
C GLU A 350 12.74 62.54 -28.54
N SER A 351 13.75 63.41 -28.40
CA SER A 351 14.31 64.18 -29.52
C SER A 351 15.69 63.72 -29.99
N GLY A 352 16.39 62.89 -29.20
CA GLY A 352 17.81 62.57 -29.38
C GLY A 352 18.75 63.76 -29.10
N LEU A 353 18.22 64.89 -28.63
CA LEU A 353 18.94 66.13 -28.34
C LEU A 353 18.70 66.53 -26.88
N LEU A 354 19.74 67.02 -26.20
CA LEU A 354 19.60 67.51 -24.82
C LEU A 354 18.62 68.69 -24.82
N CYS A 355 17.64 68.68 -23.91
CA CYS A 355 16.61 69.73 -23.81
C CYS A 355 15.87 69.99 -25.13
N SER A 356 15.55 68.92 -25.87
CA SER A 356 14.87 68.98 -27.17
C SER A 356 15.59 69.81 -28.24
N GLY A 357 16.87 70.13 -28.02
CA GLY A 357 17.66 71.03 -28.87
C GLY A 357 17.36 72.52 -28.66
N HIS A 358 16.59 72.87 -27.63
CA HIS A 358 16.10 74.22 -27.34
C HIS A 358 16.47 74.69 -25.93
N GLY A 359 17.65 74.28 -25.43
CA GLY A 359 18.15 74.69 -24.12
C GLY A 359 19.46 74.02 -23.73
N VAL A 360 19.96 74.36 -22.55
CA VAL A 360 21.17 73.77 -21.94
C VAL A 360 20.77 72.89 -20.77
N CYS A 361 21.31 71.67 -20.71
CA CYS A 361 21.06 70.75 -19.60
C CYS A 361 22.14 70.89 -18.52
N VAL A 362 21.73 71.05 -17.26
CA VAL A 362 22.63 71.16 -16.10
C VAL A 362 22.33 70.05 -15.07
N PRO A 363 23.36 69.42 -14.47
CA PRO A 363 23.15 68.40 -13.45
C PRO A 363 22.76 69.07 -12.12
N HIS A 364 21.74 68.54 -11.45
CA HIS A 364 21.27 69.07 -10.17
C HIS A 364 21.55 68.06 -9.05
N ALA A 365 22.33 68.45 -8.04
CA ALA A 365 22.89 67.55 -7.00
C ALA A 365 21.87 66.75 -6.16
N ASN A 366 20.57 67.06 -6.26
CA ASN A 366 19.48 66.46 -5.48
C ASN A 366 18.36 65.86 -6.34
N ARG A 367 18.57 65.67 -7.65
CA ARG A 367 17.56 65.07 -8.54
C ARG A 367 18.19 63.96 -9.38
N SER A 368 17.42 62.90 -9.62
CA SER A 368 17.79 61.79 -10.51
C SER A 368 17.76 62.16 -12.01
N VAL A 369 17.37 63.40 -12.33
CA VAL A 369 17.20 63.91 -13.68
C VAL A 369 17.83 65.31 -13.75
N GLY A 370 18.54 65.61 -14.83
CA GLY A 370 19.07 66.94 -15.13
C GLY A 370 17.95 67.99 -15.28
N ILE A 371 18.32 69.27 -15.24
CA ILE A 371 17.38 70.38 -15.43
C ILE A 371 17.73 71.08 -16.74
N CYS A 372 16.71 71.38 -17.55
CA CYS A 372 16.85 72.13 -18.78
C CYS A 372 16.58 73.62 -18.58
N GLU A 373 17.53 74.45 -18.99
CA GLU A 373 17.36 75.90 -19.12
C GLU A 373 16.97 76.22 -20.57
N CYS A 374 15.69 76.55 -20.79
CA CYS A 374 15.10 76.67 -22.13
C CYS A 374 15.38 78.01 -22.83
N ASP A 375 15.54 77.93 -24.16
CA ASP A 375 15.63 79.08 -25.06
C ASP A 375 14.31 79.87 -25.11
N ALA A 376 14.40 81.16 -25.43
CA ALA A 376 13.22 82.05 -25.46
C ALA A 376 12.13 81.55 -26.43
N ARG A 377 10.89 81.43 -25.91
CA ARG A 377 9.65 80.89 -26.53
C ARG A 377 9.43 79.39 -26.40
N TYR A 378 10.32 78.68 -25.72
CA TYR A 378 10.14 77.29 -25.34
C TYR A 378 9.96 77.16 -23.82
N THR A 379 9.01 76.32 -23.42
CA THR A 379 8.72 76.01 -22.01
C THR A 379 8.54 74.50 -21.87
N GLY A 380 8.40 74.00 -20.64
CA GLY A 380 8.36 72.56 -20.37
C GLY A 380 9.63 72.06 -19.69
N ILE A 381 9.62 70.79 -19.27
CA ILE A 381 10.70 70.22 -18.44
C ILE A 381 11.94 69.91 -19.29
N GLY A 382 11.76 69.66 -20.58
CA GLY A 382 12.78 69.47 -21.60
C GLY A 382 12.66 70.44 -22.79
N CYS A 383 12.08 71.63 -22.58
CA CYS A 383 11.93 72.68 -23.60
C CYS A 383 11.10 72.29 -24.84
N GLU A 384 10.12 71.42 -24.64
CA GLU A 384 9.31 70.80 -25.69
C GLU A 384 8.09 71.65 -26.13
N VAL A 385 7.65 72.63 -25.34
CA VAL A 385 6.43 73.40 -25.59
C VAL A 385 6.74 74.74 -26.26
N TYR A 386 6.31 74.89 -27.51
CA TYR A 386 6.37 76.15 -28.27
C TYR A 386 5.05 76.94 -28.17
N GLU A 387 5.08 78.23 -27.81
CA GLU A 387 3.87 79.06 -27.74
C GLU A 387 3.48 79.69 -29.12
N PHE A 388 2.22 79.49 -29.56
CA PHE A 388 1.68 79.97 -30.86
C PHE A 388 0.42 80.88 -30.69
N PRO A 389 0.16 81.93 -31.51
CA PRO A 389 -0.94 82.89 -31.29
C PRO A 389 -2.32 82.41 -31.80
N LEU A 390 -3.37 82.66 -31.02
CA LEU A 390 -4.72 82.04 -31.07
C LEU A 390 -5.62 82.29 -32.31
N ALA A 391 -5.19 83.01 -33.35
CA ALA A 391 -6.11 83.52 -34.39
C ALA A 391 -6.59 82.48 -35.44
N LEU A 392 -5.99 81.28 -35.50
CA LEU A 392 -6.20 80.32 -36.60
C LEU A 392 -7.25 79.23 -36.31
N VAL A 393 -7.68 79.08 -35.05
CA VAL A 393 -8.50 77.94 -34.60
C VAL A 393 -9.99 78.08 -35.01
N CYS A 394 -10.50 79.30 -35.19
CA CYS A 394 -11.93 79.50 -35.48
C CYS A 394 -12.37 79.11 -36.91
N GLY A 395 -11.44 78.99 -37.86
CA GLY A 395 -11.79 78.72 -39.27
C GLY A 395 -12.11 77.25 -39.60
N LEU A 396 -11.56 76.30 -38.84
CA LEU A 396 -11.64 74.87 -39.17
C LEU A 396 -12.91 74.17 -38.66
N GLY A 397 -13.59 74.76 -37.66
CA GLY A 397 -14.76 74.15 -37.02
C GLY A 397 -16.01 74.04 -37.93
N LEU A 398 -16.14 74.90 -38.94
CA LEU A 398 -17.34 74.95 -39.78
C LEU A 398 -17.37 73.87 -40.89
N ILE A 399 -16.23 73.28 -41.24
CA ILE A 399 -16.12 72.30 -42.34
C ILE A 399 -16.50 70.89 -41.90
N VAL A 400 -16.30 70.56 -40.61
CA VAL A 400 -16.51 69.21 -40.06
C VAL A 400 -17.99 68.85 -39.88
N LEU A 401 -18.86 69.84 -39.66
CA LEU A 401 -20.29 69.58 -39.41
C LEU A 401 -21.06 69.18 -40.68
N ALA A 402 -20.58 69.54 -41.86
CA ALA A 402 -21.24 69.23 -43.13
C ALA A 402 -21.01 67.77 -43.61
N THR A 403 -19.88 67.17 -43.25
CA THR A 403 -19.48 65.83 -43.72
C THR A 403 -20.17 64.70 -42.95
N LEU A 404 -20.48 64.91 -41.67
CA LEU A 404 -21.12 63.91 -40.80
C LEU A 404 -22.59 63.63 -41.16
N GLY A 405 -23.29 64.59 -41.77
CA GLY A 405 -24.68 64.42 -42.18
C GLY A 405 -24.89 63.45 -43.36
N PHE A 406 -23.89 63.28 -44.23
CA PHE A 406 -24.03 62.49 -45.45
C PHE A 406 -23.80 60.98 -45.23
N CYS A 407 -22.95 60.61 -44.26
CA CYS A 407 -22.62 59.21 -43.98
C CYS A 407 -23.75 58.41 -43.32
N MET A 408 -24.61 59.05 -42.52
CA MET A 408 -25.65 58.34 -41.76
C MET A 408 -26.79 57.79 -42.63
N CYS A 409 -27.03 58.36 -43.83
CA CYS A 409 -28.08 57.90 -44.74
C CYS A 409 -27.70 56.63 -45.52
N SER A 410 -26.41 56.37 -45.75
CA SER A 410 -25.92 55.27 -46.57
C SER A 410 -25.87 53.92 -45.83
N MET A 411 -25.65 53.94 -44.52
CA MET A 411 -25.47 52.75 -43.68
C MET A 411 -26.78 51.97 -43.42
N ARG A 412 -27.96 52.59 -43.57
CA ARG A 412 -29.26 51.93 -43.31
C ARG A 412 -29.72 50.96 -44.41
N ARG A 413 -29.03 50.86 -45.55
CA ARG A 413 -29.44 49.99 -46.68
C ARG A 413 -28.74 48.63 -46.75
N LEU A 414 -27.66 48.38 -46.00
CA LEU A 414 -26.85 47.15 -46.13
C LEU A 414 -27.10 46.06 -45.07
N ALA A 415 -27.92 46.32 -44.04
CA ALA A 415 -28.13 45.39 -42.93
C ALA A 415 -29.23 44.32 -43.15
N ARG A 416 -29.62 43.99 -44.39
CA ARG A 416 -30.75 43.08 -44.69
C ARG A 416 -30.41 41.71 -45.31
N GLN A 417 -29.15 41.27 -45.34
CA GLN A 417 -28.81 39.95 -45.88
C GLN A 417 -27.85 39.17 -44.97
N THR A 418 -28.42 38.28 -44.17
CA THR A 418 -27.74 37.17 -43.49
C THR A 418 -28.53 35.91 -43.80
N GLN A 419 -27.87 34.78 -44.14
CA GLN A 419 -28.21 33.40 -43.76
C GLN A 419 -27.27 32.35 -44.42
N ILE A 420 -27.17 31.19 -43.76
CA ILE A 420 -26.78 29.82 -44.18
C ILE A 420 -25.31 29.36 -44.00
N PHE A 421 -25.00 28.53 -42.96
CA PHE A 421 -24.68 27.07 -43.06
C PHE A 421 -24.24 26.43 -41.72
N HIS A 422 -24.63 25.15 -41.51
CA HIS A 422 -24.41 24.26 -40.34
C HIS A 422 -23.59 22.99 -40.79
N PRO A 423 -23.25 21.96 -39.96
CA PRO A 423 -21.92 21.33 -39.85
C PRO A 423 -21.86 19.84 -40.31
N GLN A 424 -20.67 19.19 -40.34
CA GLN A 424 -20.56 17.72 -40.51
C GLN A 424 -19.51 17.01 -39.64
N VAL A 425 -19.90 15.76 -39.32
CA VAL A 425 -19.37 14.68 -38.47
C VAL A 425 -18.21 13.92 -39.11
N LEU A 426 -17.26 13.39 -38.31
CA LEU A 426 -16.34 12.33 -38.73
C LEU A 426 -16.16 11.23 -37.65
N ARG A 427 -16.51 10.00 -38.04
CA ARG A 427 -16.21 8.71 -37.39
C ARG A 427 -14.76 8.28 -37.68
N ARG A 428 -14.08 7.66 -36.72
CA ARG A 428 -13.09 6.59 -36.95
C ARG A 428 -12.82 5.81 -35.65
N GLY A 429 -12.88 4.49 -35.73
CA GLY A 429 -12.64 3.59 -34.59
C GLY A 429 -11.30 2.85 -34.67
N SER A 430 -10.88 2.29 -33.53
CA SER A 430 -10.15 1.01 -33.43
C SER A 430 -9.84 0.67 -31.96
N THR A 431 -9.91 -0.63 -31.65
CA THR A 431 -9.38 -1.39 -30.49
C THR A 431 -10.07 -1.25 -29.12
N PHE A 432 -10.97 -2.19 -28.82
CA PHE A 432 -11.42 -2.55 -27.46
C PHE A 432 -10.51 -3.67 -26.89
N PRO A 433 -10.06 -3.62 -25.63
CA PRO A 433 -9.39 -4.74 -24.97
C PRO A 433 -10.42 -5.82 -24.58
N GLY A 434 -10.02 -7.09 -24.72
CA GLY A 434 -10.88 -8.28 -24.55
C GLY A 434 -11.25 -8.62 -23.10
N TYR A 435 -12.39 -9.30 -22.96
CA TYR A 435 -12.98 -9.74 -21.68
C TYR A 435 -12.45 -11.13 -21.26
N LEU A 436 -12.22 -11.35 -19.97
CA LEU A 436 -11.92 -12.66 -19.38
C LEU A 436 -13.20 -13.32 -18.84
N GLU A 437 -13.35 -14.62 -19.08
CA GLU A 437 -14.49 -15.45 -18.69
C GLU A 437 -14.22 -16.16 -17.35
N ILE A 438 -15.09 -16.01 -16.35
CA ILE A 438 -15.05 -16.78 -15.09
C ILE A 438 -15.95 -18.02 -15.25
N SER A 439 -15.46 -19.23 -14.97
CA SER A 439 -16.03 -20.52 -15.38
C SER A 439 -17.29 -21.00 -14.66
N ASP A 440 -17.58 -20.63 -13.40
CA ASP A 440 -18.80 -21.12 -12.72
C ASP A 440 -19.28 -20.23 -11.54
N VAL A 441 -20.55 -20.37 -11.14
CA VAL A 441 -21.23 -19.61 -10.06
C VAL A 441 -20.72 -20.00 -8.66
N SER A 442 -20.19 -21.22 -8.52
CA SER A 442 -19.56 -21.74 -7.30
C SER A 442 -18.30 -20.96 -6.89
N ASP A 443 -17.60 -20.34 -7.85
CA ASP A 443 -16.46 -19.48 -7.55
C ASP A 443 -16.92 -18.18 -6.85
N LEU A 444 -18.12 -17.67 -7.15
CA LEU A 444 -18.69 -16.46 -6.50
C LEU A 444 -19.01 -16.70 -5.02
N GLU A 445 -19.47 -17.89 -4.65
CA GLU A 445 -19.64 -18.30 -3.24
C GLU A 445 -18.29 -18.50 -2.52
N PHE A 446 -17.20 -18.78 -3.26
CA PHE A 446 -15.83 -18.80 -2.73
C PHE A 446 -15.18 -17.40 -2.67
N PHE A 447 -15.66 -16.44 -3.48
CA PHE A 447 -15.17 -15.06 -3.49
C PHE A 447 -15.68 -14.22 -2.32
N VAL A 448 -16.73 -14.68 -1.67
CA VAL A 448 -17.60 -13.94 -0.76
C VAL A 448 -17.70 -14.77 0.53
N SER A 449 -17.05 -14.34 1.62
CA SER A 449 -17.05 -15.06 2.92
C SER A 449 -18.45 -15.45 3.43
N ALA A 450 -18.53 -16.32 4.43
CA ALA A 450 -19.81 -16.74 5.03
C ALA A 450 -20.68 -15.55 5.54
N ASP A 451 -20.07 -14.41 5.87
CA ASP A 451 -20.74 -13.19 6.34
C ASP A 451 -21.36 -12.33 5.21
N SER A 452 -21.30 -12.77 3.96
CA SER A 452 -21.54 -11.90 2.80
C SER A 452 -22.66 -12.30 1.84
N ARG A 453 -23.54 -13.22 2.27
CA ARG A 453 -24.81 -13.49 1.56
C ARG A 453 -25.80 -12.32 1.60
N ASP A 454 -25.63 -11.39 2.54
CA ASP A 454 -26.58 -10.28 2.77
C ASP A 454 -26.53 -9.17 1.70
N TRP A 455 -25.47 -9.09 0.89
CA TRP A 455 -25.28 -8.04 -0.12
C TRP A 455 -25.21 -8.57 -1.56
N LEU A 456 -25.56 -9.84 -1.80
CA LEU A 456 -25.68 -10.38 -3.15
C LEU A 456 -27.05 -10.00 -3.74
N ILE A 457 -27.03 -9.25 -4.84
CA ILE A 457 -28.22 -8.81 -5.56
C ILE A 457 -28.38 -9.71 -6.80
N PRO A 458 -29.53 -10.40 -6.96
CA PRO A 458 -29.84 -11.11 -8.19
C PRO A 458 -29.84 -10.13 -9.37
N PHE A 459 -29.21 -10.50 -10.48
CA PHE A 459 -29.13 -9.60 -11.64
C PHE A 459 -30.52 -9.29 -12.22
N GLU A 460 -31.47 -10.20 -12.08
CA GLU A 460 -32.87 -10.03 -12.47
C GLU A 460 -33.58 -8.92 -11.67
N ALA A 461 -33.04 -8.55 -10.50
CA ALA A 461 -33.51 -7.40 -9.73
C ALA A 461 -32.98 -6.07 -10.29
N LEU A 462 -32.09 -6.08 -11.29
CA LEU A 462 -31.50 -4.88 -11.89
C LEU A 462 -31.97 -4.70 -13.34
N THR A 463 -32.54 -3.55 -13.63
CA THR A 463 -32.78 -3.11 -15.02
C THR A 463 -31.75 -2.05 -15.38
N LEU A 464 -30.73 -2.43 -16.15
CA LEU A 464 -29.75 -1.49 -16.69
C LEU A 464 -30.43 -0.52 -17.67
N GLN A 465 -30.25 0.78 -17.48
CA GLN A 465 -30.83 1.80 -18.36
C GLN A 465 -29.73 2.48 -19.19
N ARG A 466 -29.45 3.77 -18.97
CA ARG A 466 -28.48 4.53 -19.74
C ARG A 466 -27.07 4.40 -19.17
N GLU A 467 -26.08 4.33 -20.06
CA GLU A 467 -24.68 4.52 -19.69
C GLU A 467 -24.46 5.98 -19.25
N VAL A 468 -23.87 6.18 -18.09
CA VAL A 468 -23.60 7.52 -17.51
C VAL A 468 -22.11 7.82 -17.41
N GLY A 469 -21.26 6.80 -17.48
CA GLY A 469 -19.82 6.97 -17.44
C GLY A 469 -19.08 5.75 -17.94
N ASN A 470 -17.90 5.97 -18.51
CA ASN A 470 -17.00 4.95 -18.99
C ASN A 470 -15.57 5.33 -18.58
N GLY A 471 -15.01 4.59 -17.63
CA GLY A 471 -13.72 4.88 -17.03
C GLY A 471 -12.76 3.69 -17.08
N THR A 472 -11.58 3.85 -16.49
CA THR A 472 -10.55 2.81 -16.43
C THR A 472 -10.98 1.57 -15.66
N SER A 473 -11.83 1.72 -14.65
CA SER A 473 -12.30 0.64 -13.79
C SER A 473 -13.55 -0.08 -14.30
N GLY A 474 -14.30 0.52 -15.24
CA GLY A 474 -15.56 -0.04 -15.73
C GLY A 474 -16.49 0.96 -16.39
N GLN A 475 -17.66 0.46 -16.79
CA GLN A 475 -18.79 1.27 -17.25
C GLN A 475 -19.84 1.41 -16.15
N VAL A 476 -20.38 2.60 -16.01
CA VAL A 476 -21.42 2.90 -15.02
C VAL A 476 -22.73 3.14 -15.74
N PHE A 477 -23.77 2.43 -15.31
CA PHE A 477 -25.14 2.57 -15.80
C PHE A 477 -26.01 3.18 -14.73
N GLN A 478 -26.85 4.15 -15.10
CA GLN A 478 -28.07 4.41 -14.33
C GLN A 478 -28.97 3.19 -14.51
N SER A 479 -29.50 2.66 -13.41
CA SER A 479 -30.30 1.44 -13.42
C SER A 479 -31.45 1.54 -12.42
N LEU A 480 -32.47 0.70 -12.61
CA LEU A 480 -33.51 0.48 -11.61
C LEU A 480 -33.18 -0.77 -10.81
N TYR A 481 -33.21 -0.67 -9.48
CA TYR A 481 -33.13 -1.79 -8.57
C TYR A 481 -34.51 -2.11 -8.01
N HIS A 482 -35.00 -3.30 -8.31
CA HIS A 482 -36.30 -3.85 -7.91
C HIS A 482 -36.13 -4.57 -6.56
N SER A 483 -36.45 -3.88 -5.46
CA SER A 483 -36.42 -4.45 -4.12
C SER A 483 -37.85 -4.72 -3.61
N GLY A 484 -38.00 -5.53 -2.57
CA GLY A 484 -39.32 -5.81 -1.95
C GLY A 484 -40.08 -4.57 -1.43
N GLY A 485 -39.41 -3.41 -1.33
CA GLY A 485 -40.00 -2.12 -0.97
C GLY A 485 -40.29 -1.17 -2.14
N GLY A 486 -40.05 -1.59 -3.39
CA GLY A 486 -40.25 -0.77 -4.60
C GLY A 486 -38.98 -0.60 -5.44
N ASN A 487 -39.08 0.25 -6.47
CA ASN A 487 -38.01 0.52 -7.41
C ASN A 487 -37.15 1.70 -6.94
N SER A 488 -35.85 1.49 -6.81
CA SER A 488 -34.87 2.55 -6.49
C SER A 488 -33.98 2.81 -7.69
N VAL A 489 -33.61 4.07 -7.93
CA VAL A 489 -32.63 4.43 -8.96
C VAL A 489 -31.22 4.24 -8.37
N VAL A 490 -30.40 3.43 -9.04
CA VAL A 490 -29.05 3.07 -8.57
C VAL A 490 -28.02 3.22 -9.69
N ALA A 491 -26.76 3.40 -9.30
CA ALA A 491 -25.61 3.31 -10.20
C ALA A 491 -25.09 1.86 -10.19
N VAL A 492 -25.01 1.25 -11.37
CA VAL A 492 -24.47 -0.10 -11.55
C VAL A 492 -23.17 0.00 -12.33
N LYS A 493 -22.05 -0.22 -11.64
CA LYS A 493 -20.70 -0.22 -12.22
C LYS A 493 -20.36 -1.64 -12.69
N ARG A 494 -20.33 -1.82 -14.00
CA ARG A 494 -19.85 -3.00 -14.73
C ARG A 494 -18.33 -2.95 -14.84
N LEU A 495 -17.62 -3.85 -14.19
CA LEU A 495 -16.15 -3.80 -14.13
C LEU A 495 -15.50 -4.34 -15.42
N TYR A 496 -14.40 -3.70 -15.85
CA TYR A 496 -13.60 -4.15 -16.99
C TYR A 496 -12.57 -5.21 -16.57
N SER A 497 -12.37 -6.21 -17.43
CA SER A 497 -11.29 -7.19 -17.26
C SER A 497 -9.96 -6.60 -17.74
N PRO A 498 -8.88 -6.58 -16.93
CA PRO A 498 -7.55 -6.30 -17.44
C PRO A 498 -7.08 -7.45 -18.34
N VAL A 499 -6.21 -7.13 -19.31
CA VAL A 499 -5.56 -8.10 -20.24
C VAL A 499 -4.60 -9.05 -19.49
N THR A 500 -4.28 -8.74 -18.24
CA THR A 500 -3.33 -9.45 -17.38
C THR A 500 -4.03 -10.10 -16.17
N GLY A 501 -4.03 -11.45 -16.12
CA GLY A 501 -4.17 -12.26 -14.90
C GLY A 501 -5.51 -12.21 -14.15
N GLN A 502 -6.23 -13.33 -14.14
CA GLN A 502 -7.49 -13.53 -13.39
C GLN A 502 -7.38 -13.22 -11.89
N GLU A 503 -6.22 -13.47 -11.27
CA GLU A 503 -5.96 -13.21 -9.84
C GLU A 503 -5.91 -11.72 -9.48
N TYR A 504 -5.39 -10.87 -10.36
CA TYR A 504 -5.28 -9.43 -10.11
C TYR A 504 -6.66 -8.78 -10.02
N PHE A 505 -7.52 -9.09 -10.98
CA PHE A 505 -8.90 -8.62 -11.04
C PHE A 505 -9.72 -9.07 -9.81
N GLN A 506 -9.53 -10.31 -9.37
CA GLN A 506 -10.18 -10.84 -8.16
C GLN A 506 -9.76 -10.09 -6.90
N SER A 507 -8.47 -9.75 -6.78
CA SER A 507 -7.94 -9.02 -5.62
C SER A 507 -8.48 -7.59 -5.54
N PHE A 508 -8.60 -6.90 -6.69
CA PHE A 508 -9.15 -5.55 -6.79
C PHE A 508 -10.64 -5.52 -6.43
N PHE A 509 -11.43 -6.43 -7.00
CA PHE A 509 -12.86 -6.54 -6.72
C PHE A 509 -13.13 -6.85 -5.25
N ARG A 510 -12.45 -7.85 -4.68
CA ARG A 510 -12.59 -8.20 -3.25
C ARG A 510 -12.25 -7.02 -2.37
N ARG A 511 -11.20 -6.25 -2.70
CA ARG A 511 -10.80 -5.06 -1.95
C ARG A 511 -11.86 -3.97 -2.01
N GLU A 512 -12.30 -3.55 -3.19
CA GLU A 512 -13.30 -2.48 -3.37
C GLU A 512 -14.60 -2.81 -2.61
N VAL A 513 -15.10 -4.05 -2.73
CA VAL A 513 -16.31 -4.52 -2.04
C VAL A 513 -16.12 -4.63 -0.52
N SER A 514 -14.98 -5.15 -0.06
CA SER A 514 -14.70 -5.28 1.39
C SER A 514 -14.57 -3.94 2.12
N ILE A 515 -14.15 -2.90 1.40
CA ILE A 515 -14.12 -1.52 1.90
C ILE A 515 -15.53 -0.95 1.86
N LEU A 516 -16.16 -0.92 0.68
CA LEU A 516 -17.49 -0.32 0.47
C LEU A 516 -18.56 -0.87 1.42
N SER A 517 -18.58 -2.18 1.65
CA SER A 517 -19.55 -2.84 2.56
C SER A 517 -19.47 -2.36 4.01
N LYS A 518 -18.35 -1.76 4.43
CA LYS A 518 -18.13 -1.27 5.80
C LYS A 518 -18.37 0.24 5.93
N LEU A 519 -18.60 0.96 4.84
CA LEU A 519 -18.71 2.41 4.83
C LEU A 519 -20.18 2.85 4.86
N HIS A 520 -20.56 3.59 5.90
CA HIS A 520 -21.89 4.16 6.06
C HIS A 520 -21.75 5.60 6.56
N HIS A 521 -21.91 6.55 5.65
CA HIS A 521 -21.80 7.97 5.94
C HIS A 521 -22.59 8.78 4.90
N PRO A 522 -23.28 9.87 5.27
CA PRO A 522 -24.09 10.67 4.33
C PRO A 522 -23.30 11.30 3.18
N HIS A 523 -21.97 11.39 3.30
CA HIS A 523 -21.07 11.94 2.27
C HIS A 523 -20.12 10.92 1.63
N VAL A 524 -20.45 9.63 1.76
CA VAL A 524 -19.76 8.52 1.10
C VAL A 524 -20.82 7.71 0.38
N VAL A 525 -20.57 7.34 -0.88
CA VAL A 525 -21.56 6.63 -1.68
C VAL A 525 -22.04 5.36 -0.98
N ARG A 526 -23.37 5.20 -0.87
CA ARG A 526 -23.94 4.00 -0.25
C ARG A 526 -23.75 2.80 -1.15
N PHE A 527 -23.26 1.72 -0.58
CA PHE A 527 -23.17 0.42 -1.22
C PHE A 527 -24.45 -0.39 -0.96
N TYR A 528 -25.08 -0.89 -2.03
CA TYR A 528 -26.24 -1.79 -1.92
C TYR A 528 -25.84 -3.25 -1.99
N GLY A 529 -24.85 -3.56 -2.83
CA GLY A 529 -24.43 -4.93 -3.04
C GLY A 529 -23.66 -5.14 -4.32
N VAL A 530 -23.39 -6.41 -4.61
CA VAL A 530 -22.83 -6.83 -5.90
C VAL A 530 -23.83 -7.69 -6.64
N SER A 531 -23.73 -7.68 -7.96
CA SER A 531 -24.47 -8.59 -8.82
C SER A 531 -23.52 -9.28 -9.78
N TYR A 532 -23.93 -10.44 -10.28
CA TYR A 532 -23.16 -11.22 -11.24
C TYR A 532 -24.09 -11.73 -12.35
N TYR A 533 -23.69 -11.53 -13.60
CA TYR A 533 -24.43 -12.03 -14.75
C TYR A 533 -23.52 -12.26 -15.95
N SER A 534 -23.70 -13.38 -16.62
CA SER A 534 -22.93 -13.76 -17.82
C SER A 534 -21.42 -13.61 -17.63
N ARG A 535 -20.90 -14.03 -16.47
CA ARG A 535 -19.46 -13.97 -16.13
C ARG A 535 -18.90 -12.57 -15.90
N ILE A 536 -19.76 -11.57 -15.67
CA ILE A 536 -19.39 -10.18 -15.41
C ILE A 536 -19.83 -9.77 -13.99
N LEU A 537 -18.96 -9.04 -13.29
CA LEU A 537 -19.21 -8.49 -11.96
C LEU A 537 -19.74 -7.07 -12.04
N TYR A 538 -20.71 -6.78 -11.18
CA TYR A 538 -21.38 -5.50 -11.06
C TYR A 538 -21.36 -5.03 -9.61
N ILE A 539 -21.04 -3.76 -9.39
CA ILE A 539 -21.14 -3.09 -8.09
C ILE A 539 -22.35 -2.15 -8.13
N VAL A 540 -23.24 -2.24 -7.13
CA VAL A 540 -24.47 -1.45 -7.05
C VAL A 540 -24.35 -0.43 -5.93
N THR A 541 -24.51 0.85 -6.28
CA THR A 541 -24.33 2.01 -5.38
C THR A 541 -25.41 3.08 -5.61
N ASP A 542 -25.46 4.10 -4.77
CA ASP A 542 -26.35 5.26 -5.00
C ASP A 542 -26.09 5.90 -6.36
N PHE A 543 -27.18 6.23 -7.06
CA PHE A 543 -27.11 7.04 -8.27
C PHE A 543 -27.05 8.52 -7.90
N CYS A 544 -26.07 9.24 -8.47
CA CYS A 544 -25.93 10.68 -8.32
C CYS A 544 -26.11 11.37 -9.69
N GLN A 545 -26.64 12.59 -9.69
CA GLN A 545 -27.07 13.25 -10.92
C GLN A 545 -25.89 13.75 -11.76
N THR A 546 -24.81 14.17 -11.11
CA THR A 546 -23.61 14.69 -11.77
C THR A 546 -22.35 14.46 -10.93
N SER A 547 -21.18 14.71 -11.52
CA SER A 547 -19.91 14.79 -10.81
C SER A 547 -19.43 16.23 -10.72
N LEU A 548 -18.60 16.52 -9.73
CA LEU A 548 -17.97 17.83 -9.61
C LEU A 548 -17.07 18.14 -10.81
N SER A 549 -16.45 17.13 -11.44
CA SER A 549 -15.72 17.31 -12.70
C SER A 549 -16.62 17.80 -13.82
N HIS A 550 -17.83 17.25 -13.96
CA HIS A 550 -18.79 17.68 -14.97
C HIS A 550 -19.21 19.13 -14.71
N LEU A 551 -19.43 19.53 -13.46
CA LEU A 551 -19.68 20.94 -13.15
C LEU A 551 -18.49 21.83 -13.48
N ILE A 552 -17.25 21.44 -13.17
CA ILE A 552 -16.05 22.24 -13.46
C ILE A 552 -15.80 22.40 -14.96
N GLU A 553 -15.96 21.34 -15.74
CA GLU A 553 -15.63 21.34 -17.16
C GLU A 553 -16.77 21.81 -18.05
N ASN A 554 -18.02 21.85 -17.56
CA ASN A 554 -19.17 22.21 -18.37
C ASN A 554 -19.15 23.71 -18.75
N PRO A 555 -19.08 24.05 -20.06
CA PRO A 555 -19.06 25.43 -20.53
C PRO A 555 -20.33 26.23 -20.19
N GLN A 556 -21.45 25.55 -19.93
CA GLN A 556 -22.73 26.18 -19.60
C GLN A 556 -22.79 26.65 -18.14
N THR A 557 -21.94 26.11 -17.28
CA THR A 557 -21.78 26.51 -15.87
C THR A 557 -20.56 27.41 -15.68
N LYS A 558 -20.15 28.15 -16.71
CA LYS A 558 -18.99 29.06 -16.65
C LYS A 558 -19.23 30.20 -15.68
N GLY A 559 -18.34 30.32 -14.70
CA GLY A 559 -18.42 31.29 -13.61
C GLY A 559 -17.97 30.67 -12.29
N PRO A 560 -17.62 31.49 -11.28
CA PRO A 560 -17.30 30.99 -9.94
C PRO A 560 -18.52 30.27 -9.36
N PHE A 561 -18.27 29.27 -8.51
CA PHE A 561 -19.34 28.68 -7.72
C PHE A 561 -19.91 29.74 -6.77
N GLU A 562 -21.22 29.68 -6.54
CA GLU A 562 -21.85 30.51 -5.52
C GLU A 562 -21.23 30.15 -4.14
N PRO A 563 -20.89 31.14 -3.29
CA PRO A 563 -20.14 30.87 -2.06
C PRO A 563 -20.81 29.87 -1.11
N THR A 564 -22.13 29.89 -0.96
CA THR A 564 -22.83 28.93 -0.09
C THR A 564 -22.77 27.51 -0.64
N PHE A 565 -22.94 27.33 -1.95
CA PHE A 565 -22.75 26.04 -2.62
C PHE A 565 -21.30 25.56 -2.48
N PHE A 566 -20.31 26.43 -2.73
CA PHE A 566 -18.89 26.10 -2.60
C PHE A 566 -18.58 25.60 -1.19
N MET A 567 -18.97 26.36 -0.16
CA MET A 567 -18.74 25.97 1.24
C MET A 567 -19.50 24.70 1.61
N LYS A 568 -20.75 24.53 1.17
CA LYS A 568 -21.51 23.30 1.38
C LYS A 568 -20.72 22.09 0.87
N VAL A 569 -20.27 22.12 -0.38
CA VAL A 569 -19.53 21.02 -0.99
C VAL A 569 -18.21 20.77 -0.27
N VAL A 570 -17.43 21.80 0.03
CA VAL A 570 -16.14 21.69 0.72
C VAL A 570 -16.29 21.07 2.13
N VAL A 571 -17.29 21.50 2.90
CA VAL A 571 -17.58 20.97 4.24
C VAL A 571 -18.00 19.49 4.14
N GLN A 572 -18.87 19.14 3.19
CA GLN A 572 -19.34 17.77 3.05
C GLN A 572 -18.22 16.81 2.58
N ILE A 573 -17.34 17.24 1.66
CA ILE A 573 -16.14 16.48 1.28
C ILE A 573 -15.25 16.25 2.50
N THR A 574 -14.99 17.31 3.27
CA THR A 574 -14.16 17.27 4.48
C THR A 574 -14.73 16.28 5.50
N SER A 575 -16.05 16.31 5.70
CA SER A 575 -16.76 15.38 6.58
C SER A 575 -16.64 13.93 6.11
N GLY A 576 -16.88 13.65 4.82
CA GLY A 576 -16.75 12.32 4.24
C GLY A 576 -15.33 11.77 4.33
N MET A 577 -14.32 12.56 3.98
CA MET A 577 -12.91 12.15 4.07
C MET A 577 -12.44 11.97 5.52
N GLY A 578 -12.90 12.83 6.43
CA GLY A 578 -12.66 12.67 7.87
C GLY A 578 -13.24 11.36 8.41
N PHE A 579 -14.45 10.98 7.97
CA PHE A 579 -15.03 9.67 8.29
C PHE A 579 -14.18 8.52 7.76
N LEU A 580 -13.75 8.57 6.48
CA LEU A 580 -12.89 7.52 5.91
C LEU A 580 -11.60 7.33 6.71
N HIS A 581 -10.91 8.42 7.02
CA HIS A 581 -9.68 8.39 7.81
C HIS A 581 -9.92 7.88 9.25
N SER A 582 -11.04 8.22 9.88
CA SER A 582 -11.42 7.69 11.20
C SER A 582 -11.68 6.17 11.19
N ARG A 583 -12.00 5.61 10.03
CA ARG A 583 -12.17 4.18 9.79
C ARG A 583 -10.92 3.52 9.21
N SER A 584 -9.78 4.20 9.26
CA SER A 584 -8.51 3.69 8.73
C SER A 584 -8.59 3.37 7.23
N VAL A 585 -9.37 4.14 6.46
CA VAL A 585 -9.48 4.01 4.99
C VAL A 585 -8.81 5.21 4.33
N VAL A 586 -7.83 4.95 3.45
CA VAL A 586 -7.21 5.97 2.60
C VAL A 586 -7.82 5.89 1.20
N HIS A 587 -8.28 7.02 0.65
CA HIS A 587 -8.98 7.07 -0.64
C HIS A 587 -8.03 6.89 -1.83
N ARG A 588 -6.92 7.64 -1.87
CA ARG A 588 -5.81 7.63 -2.86
C ARG A 588 -6.09 8.16 -4.26
N ASP A 589 -7.35 8.38 -4.63
CA ASP A 589 -7.71 9.01 -5.92
C ASP A 589 -8.80 10.08 -5.74
N LEU A 590 -8.65 10.94 -4.71
CA LEU A 590 -9.59 12.04 -4.48
C LEU A 590 -9.41 13.11 -5.57
N LYS A 591 -10.45 13.32 -6.39
CA LYS A 591 -10.46 14.26 -7.52
C LYS A 591 -11.89 14.64 -7.87
N PRO A 592 -12.13 15.70 -8.69
CA PRO A 592 -13.50 16.14 -9.02
C PRO A 592 -14.38 15.05 -9.65
N ALA A 593 -13.80 14.11 -10.39
CA ALA A 593 -14.56 13.02 -11.01
C ALA A 593 -15.10 11.99 -10.00
N ASN A 594 -14.49 11.93 -8.81
CA ASN A 594 -14.81 10.99 -7.74
C ASN A 594 -15.61 11.65 -6.60
N VAL A 595 -16.06 12.89 -6.81
CA VAL A 595 -16.98 13.62 -5.94
C VAL A 595 -18.28 13.78 -6.71
N LEU A 596 -19.29 13.01 -6.34
CA LEU A 596 -20.60 13.01 -6.97
C LEU A 596 -21.55 13.95 -6.22
N LEU A 597 -22.55 14.47 -6.95
CA LEU A 597 -23.59 15.32 -6.40
C LEU A 597 -24.97 14.69 -6.66
N THR A 598 -25.77 14.60 -5.60
CA THR A 598 -27.18 14.19 -5.68
C THR A 598 -28.00 15.25 -6.42
N ASP A 599 -29.29 14.99 -6.59
CA ASP A 599 -30.28 15.96 -7.09
C ASP A 599 -30.50 17.17 -6.15
N THR A 600 -30.05 17.06 -4.91
CA THR A 600 -30.13 18.06 -3.84
C THR A 600 -28.78 18.73 -3.56
N ASP A 601 -27.81 18.57 -4.46
CA ASP A 601 -26.44 19.08 -4.34
C ASP A 601 -25.72 18.60 -3.06
N ASP A 602 -26.04 17.40 -2.59
CA ASP A 602 -25.29 16.74 -1.53
C ASP A 602 -24.16 15.88 -2.10
N VAL A 603 -23.00 15.95 -1.46
CA VAL A 603 -21.78 15.27 -1.88
C VAL A 603 -21.84 13.81 -1.51
N ASN A 604 -21.47 12.95 -2.46
CA ASN A 604 -21.13 11.55 -2.26
C ASN A 604 -19.75 11.23 -2.84
N ILE A 605 -18.78 10.91 -1.97
CA ILE A 605 -17.45 10.46 -2.40
C ILE A 605 -17.55 9.01 -2.90
N CYS A 606 -16.96 8.74 -4.08
CA CYS A 606 -17.04 7.44 -4.74
C CYS A 606 -15.69 6.94 -5.28
N ASP A 607 -15.71 5.74 -5.88
CA ASP A 607 -14.59 5.09 -6.56
C ASP A 607 -13.41 4.70 -5.66
N PHE A 608 -13.64 3.66 -4.86
CA PHE A 608 -12.69 3.11 -3.88
C PHE A 608 -11.75 2.05 -4.47
N GLY A 609 -11.67 1.95 -5.80
CA GLY A 609 -10.86 0.95 -6.49
C GLY A 609 -9.37 1.01 -6.12
N LEU A 610 -8.86 2.19 -5.83
CA LEU A 610 -7.47 2.41 -5.39
C LEU A 610 -7.32 2.54 -3.87
N SER A 611 -8.42 2.47 -3.13
CA SER A 611 -8.43 2.68 -1.67
C SER A 611 -7.83 1.50 -0.91
N ARG A 612 -7.29 1.77 0.28
CA ARG A 612 -6.69 0.74 1.14
C ARG A 612 -7.09 0.92 2.60
N LEU A 613 -7.24 -0.20 3.29
CA LEU A 613 -7.27 -0.24 4.75
C LEU A 613 -5.85 0.01 5.28
N ILE A 614 -5.74 0.85 6.30
CA ILE A 614 -4.49 1.07 7.04
C ILE A 614 -4.29 -0.16 7.92
N ASP A 615 -3.42 -1.06 7.47
CA ASP A 615 -2.92 -2.17 8.26
C ASP A 615 -1.53 -1.79 8.79
N PRO A 616 -1.31 -1.79 10.13
CA PRO A 616 -0.01 -1.49 10.71
C PRO A 616 1.11 -2.47 10.34
N GLU A 617 0.79 -3.67 9.82
CA GLU A 617 1.77 -4.73 9.55
C GLU A 617 2.09 -4.97 8.06
N THR A 618 1.33 -4.40 7.11
CA THR A 618 1.53 -4.66 5.68
C THR A 618 1.94 -3.42 4.86
N THR A 619 3.24 -3.23 4.70
CA THR A 619 3.85 -2.24 3.79
C THR A 619 3.86 -2.75 2.33
N SER A 620 2.73 -3.17 1.78
CA SER A 620 2.69 -3.67 0.40
C SER A 620 2.71 -2.51 -0.61
N MET A 621 3.86 -2.28 -1.25
CA MET A 621 4.01 -1.38 -2.39
C MET A 621 3.45 -2.05 -3.65
N THR A 622 2.31 -1.57 -4.15
CA THR A 622 1.86 -1.89 -5.52
C THR A 622 1.64 -0.60 -6.29
N ALA A 623 2.17 -0.58 -7.52
CA ALA A 623 2.31 0.55 -8.43
C ALA A 623 0.97 0.98 -9.09
N GLU A 624 -0.11 1.02 -8.32
CA GLU A 624 -1.36 1.59 -8.79
C GLU A 624 -1.35 3.10 -8.51
N VAL A 625 -0.97 3.86 -9.53
CA VAL A 625 -0.80 5.30 -9.48
C VAL A 625 -2.15 5.96 -9.76
N GLY A 626 -2.68 6.72 -8.79
CA GLY A 626 -3.85 7.60 -8.96
C GLY A 626 -3.66 8.68 -10.03
N THR A 627 -4.61 9.60 -10.15
CA THR A 627 -4.57 10.63 -11.20
C THR A 627 -3.39 11.61 -10.97
N PRO A 628 -2.38 11.68 -11.86
CA PRO A 628 -1.12 12.40 -11.60
C PRO A 628 -1.29 13.86 -11.17
N SER A 629 -2.29 14.56 -11.71
CA SER A 629 -2.56 15.96 -11.41
C SER A 629 -3.10 16.22 -10.00
N TYR A 630 -3.52 15.20 -9.26
CA TYR A 630 -4.04 15.31 -7.89
C TYR A 630 -3.17 14.54 -6.89
N MET A 631 -2.13 13.87 -7.38
CA MET A 631 -1.28 13.00 -6.58
C MET A 631 -0.24 13.80 -5.79
N ALA A 632 -0.08 13.43 -4.52
CA ALA A 632 0.95 13.99 -3.66
C ALA A 632 2.36 13.51 -4.09
N PRO A 633 3.41 14.35 -3.97
CA PRO A 633 4.76 14.03 -4.45
C PRO A 633 5.36 12.79 -3.78
N GLU A 634 5.04 12.56 -2.51
CA GLU A 634 5.52 11.40 -1.77
C GLU A 634 4.85 10.10 -2.19
N MET A 635 3.63 10.14 -2.75
CA MET A 635 2.98 8.94 -3.29
C MET A 635 3.68 8.40 -4.54
N ALA A 636 4.49 9.22 -5.21
CA ALA A 636 5.35 8.80 -6.32
C ALA A 636 6.71 8.24 -5.85
N THR A 637 7.11 8.46 -4.59
CA THR A 637 8.51 8.26 -4.14
C THR A 637 8.67 7.40 -2.88
N MET A 638 7.72 7.31 -1.95
CA MET A 638 7.84 6.53 -0.69
C MET A 638 6.49 5.99 -0.16
N GLY A 639 6.48 4.74 0.33
CA GLY A 639 5.29 4.07 0.87
C GLY A 639 5.26 4.05 2.41
N GLY A 640 4.19 4.56 3.01
CA GLY A 640 3.89 4.51 4.45
C GLY A 640 2.42 4.87 4.74
N THR A 641 1.86 4.39 5.85
CA THR A 641 0.42 4.52 6.19
C THR A 641 0.01 5.93 6.62
N GLN A 642 0.75 6.57 7.54
CA GLN A 642 0.52 7.97 7.91
C GLN A 642 0.75 8.91 6.72
N THR A 643 1.80 8.65 5.94
CA THR A 643 2.11 9.33 4.69
C THR A 643 0.96 9.25 3.68
N SER A 644 0.21 8.14 3.65
CA SER A 644 -0.91 7.95 2.74
C SER A 644 -2.14 8.82 3.09
N THR A 645 -2.49 8.97 4.37
CA THR A 645 -3.61 9.87 4.77
C THR A 645 -3.31 11.33 4.44
N LYS A 646 -2.06 11.75 4.61
CA LYS A 646 -1.60 13.10 4.23
C LYS A 646 -1.56 13.29 2.70
N GLY A 647 -1.44 12.19 1.94
CA GLY A 647 -1.62 12.19 0.49
C GLY A 647 -3.04 12.58 0.08
N ASP A 648 -4.08 12.07 0.75
CA ASP A 648 -5.47 12.47 0.50
C ASP A 648 -5.72 13.96 0.82
N VAL A 649 -5.06 14.49 1.86
CA VAL A 649 -5.12 15.92 2.21
C VAL A 649 -4.50 16.79 1.10
N TYR A 650 -3.39 16.34 0.51
CA TYR A 650 -2.81 17.01 -0.65
C TYR A 650 -3.77 17.02 -1.84
N SER A 651 -4.38 15.85 -2.15
CA SER A 651 -5.39 15.75 -3.20
C SER A 651 -6.58 16.67 -2.95
N PHE A 652 -7.00 16.84 -1.70
CA PHE A 652 -8.02 17.80 -1.29
C PHE A 652 -7.59 19.26 -1.54
N GLY A 653 -6.35 19.64 -1.23
CA GLY A 653 -5.83 20.99 -1.54
C GLY A 653 -5.88 21.31 -3.04
N ILE A 654 -5.51 20.35 -3.88
CA ILE A 654 -5.61 20.49 -5.34
C ILE A 654 -7.08 20.52 -5.80
N LEU A 655 -7.96 19.76 -5.16
CA LEU A 655 -9.40 19.79 -5.43
C LEU A 655 -10.01 21.16 -5.13
N LEU A 656 -9.65 21.79 -4.01
CA LEU A 656 -10.06 23.16 -3.67
C LEU A 656 -9.65 24.15 -4.76
N TYR A 657 -8.41 24.04 -5.26
CA TYR A 657 -7.96 24.84 -6.40
C TYR A 657 -8.86 24.64 -7.62
N SER A 658 -9.15 23.39 -8.02
CA SER A 658 -9.98 23.10 -9.19
C SER A 658 -11.41 23.64 -9.04
N MET A 659 -11.96 23.55 -7.83
CA MET A 659 -13.28 24.10 -7.51
C MET A 659 -13.30 25.62 -7.61
N TRP A 660 -12.32 26.30 -7.02
CA TRP A 660 -12.27 27.76 -6.98
C TRP A 660 -11.95 28.36 -8.35
N SER A 661 -10.89 27.87 -8.99
CA SER A 661 -10.44 28.36 -10.30
C SER A 661 -11.34 27.92 -11.47
N ARG A 662 -12.22 26.93 -11.25
CA ARG A 662 -13.06 26.31 -12.28
C ARG A 662 -12.21 25.80 -13.46
N SER A 663 -11.01 25.31 -13.16
CA SER A 663 -9.99 24.94 -14.15
C SER A 663 -9.22 23.69 -13.73
N LYS A 664 -8.49 23.08 -14.67
CA LYS A 664 -7.59 21.96 -14.37
C LYS A 664 -6.34 22.47 -13.62
N PRO A 665 -5.83 21.76 -12.60
CA PRO A 665 -4.72 22.20 -11.73
C PRO A 665 -3.49 22.77 -12.43
N TYR A 666 -3.05 22.14 -13.51
CA TYR A 666 -1.82 22.50 -14.23
C TYR A 666 -2.08 22.95 -15.68
N GLY A 667 -3.34 23.27 -16.01
CA GLY A 667 -3.75 23.65 -17.37
C GLY A 667 -3.36 22.64 -18.45
N ASP A 668 -3.32 23.10 -19.70
CA ASP A 668 -2.87 22.31 -20.86
C ASP A 668 -1.38 22.59 -21.14
N GLN A 669 -0.52 22.37 -20.14
CA GLN A 669 0.94 22.57 -20.27
C GLN A 669 1.63 21.54 -21.19
N GLY A 670 0.88 20.65 -21.84
CA GLY A 670 1.42 19.63 -22.76
C GLY A 670 2.30 18.58 -22.09
N MET A 671 2.41 18.59 -20.76
CA MET A 671 3.19 17.62 -20.01
C MET A 671 2.50 16.27 -19.98
N ASN A 672 3.25 15.21 -20.24
CA ASN A 672 2.77 13.85 -19.99
C ASN A 672 2.72 13.58 -18.46
N PRO A 673 1.96 12.56 -18.01
CA PRO A 673 1.87 12.17 -16.59
C PRO A 673 3.19 12.11 -15.82
N PHE A 674 4.24 11.55 -16.42
CA PHE A 674 5.54 11.38 -15.76
C PHE A 674 6.29 12.70 -15.60
N GLN A 675 6.25 13.55 -16.62
CA GLN A 675 6.80 14.91 -16.56
C GLN A 675 6.11 15.74 -15.49
N LEU A 676 4.78 15.66 -15.41
CA LEU A 676 4.01 16.35 -14.40
C LEU A 676 4.38 15.89 -12.98
N MET A 677 4.44 14.58 -12.74
CA MET A 677 4.86 14.04 -11.43
C MET A 677 6.26 14.52 -11.05
N THR A 678 7.21 14.50 -12.00
CA THR A 678 8.58 14.99 -11.77
C THR A 678 8.59 16.48 -11.41
N ALA A 679 7.81 17.30 -12.13
CA ALA A 679 7.71 18.72 -11.84
C ALA A 679 7.09 18.99 -10.46
N VAL A 680 6.05 18.25 -10.08
CA VAL A 680 5.38 18.35 -8.76
C VAL A 680 6.32 17.96 -7.62
N VAL A 681 7.12 16.91 -7.80
CA VAL A 681 8.19 16.51 -6.86
C VAL A 681 9.24 17.61 -6.72
N ASN A 682 9.55 18.32 -7.81
CA ASN A 682 10.46 19.47 -7.82
C ASN A 682 9.80 20.79 -7.36
N GLY A 683 8.59 20.75 -6.81
CA GLY A 683 7.93 21.91 -6.21
C GLY A 683 6.92 22.64 -7.11
N LEU A 684 6.59 22.11 -8.29
CA LEU A 684 5.51 22.68 -9.11
C LEU A 684 4.18 22.62 -8.36
N ARG A 685 3.47 23.74 -8.30
CA ARG A 685 2.11 23.86 -7.76
C ARG A 685 1.22 24.67 -8.71
N PRO A 686 -0.12 24.47 -8.69
CA PRO A 686 -1.07 25.31 -9.41
C PRO A 686 -0.93 26.79 -9.06
N VAL A 687 -1.11 27.68 -10.05
CA VAL A 687 -1.08 29.14 -9.84
C VAL A 687 -2.44 29.60 -9.35
N ILE A 688 -2.55 29.93 -8.06
CA ILE A 688 -3.80 30.38 -7.44
C ILE A 688 -4.24 31.71 -8.09
N PRO A 689 -5.50 31.85 -8.53
CA PRO A 689 -6.03 33.10 -9.08
C PRO A 689 -5.96 34.27 -8.08
N ILE A 690 -5.69 35.48 -8.57
CA ILE A 690 -5.55 36.71 -7.76
C ILE A 690 -6.81 37.03 -6.95
N ASN A 691 -7.98 36.58 -7.40
CA ASN A 691 -9.26 36.78 -6.73
C ASN A 691 -9.58 35.71 -5.66
N CYS A 692 -8.62 34.85 -5.30
CA CYS A 692 -8.79 33.88 -4.22
C CYS A 692 -8.77 34.59 -2.85
N PRO A 693 -9.77 34.37 -1.97
CA PRO A 693 -9.74 34.87 -0.60
C PRO A 693 -8.49 34.37 0.14
N PRO A 694 -7.81 35.23 0.91
CA PRO A 694 -6.58 34.85 1.61
C PRO A 694 -6.76 33.67 2.59
N GLY A 695 -7.95 33.53 3.19
CA GLY A 695 -8.27 32.40 4.07
C GLY A 695 -8.24 31.07 3.32
N LEU A 696 -8.94 31.03 2.18
CA LEU A 696 -8.97 29.86 1.30
C LEU A 696 -7.58 29.56 0.69
N GLU A 697 -6.85 30.59 0.24
CA GLU A 697 -5.48 30.44 -0.26
C GLU A 697 -4.57 29.77 0.77
N ARG A 698 -4.58 30.24 2.03
CA ARG A 698 -3.80 29.63 3.11
C ARG A 698 -4.20 28.18 3.35
N LEU A 699 -5.48 27.85 3.34
CA LEU A 699 -5.95 26.46 3.50
C LEU A 699 -5.48 25.57 2.35
N MET A 700 -5.60 26.03 1.09
CA MET A 700 -5.08 25.30 -0.07
C MET A 700 -3.59 25.05 0.06
N MET A 701 -2.82 26.09 0.43
CA MET A 701 -1.38 26.00 0.58
C MET A 701 -0.94 25.07 1.71
N ALA A 702 -1.62 25.11 2.85
CA ALA A 702 -1.37 24.20 3.96
C ALA A 702 -1.67 22.74 3.56
N CYS A 703 -2.72 22.51 2.76
CA CYS A 703 -3.08 21.16 2.33
C CYS A 703 -2.07 20.55 1.35
N TRP A 704 -1.46 21.33 0.45
CA TRP A 704 -0.51 20.81 -0.55
C TRP A 704 0.98 21.04 -0.23
N ASP A 705 1.28 21.25 1.06
CA ASP A 705 2.64 21.45 1.55
C ASP A 705 3.57 20.30 1.10
N ALA A 706 4.82 20.63 0.80
CA ALA A 706 5.82 19.65 0.38
C ALA A 706 6.06 18.56 1.45
N SER A 707 5.99 18.94 2.73
CA SER A 707 6.09 18.03 3.87
C SER A 707 4.72 17.44 4.21
N PRO A 708 4.53 16.10 4.15
CA PRO A 708 3.26 15.47 4.52
C PRO A 708 2.84 15.74 5.96
N THR A 709 3.80 15.88 6.88
CA THR A 709 3.52 16.10 8.31
C THR A 709 3.06 17.52 8.62
N ALA A 710 3.39 18.50 7.76
CA ALA A 710 2.96 19.89 7.92
C ALA A 710 1.50 20.11 7.48
N ARG A 711 0.95 19.21 6.66
CA ARG A 711 -0.43 19.30 6.17
C ARG A 711 -1.40 19.08 7.33
N PRO A 712 -2.53 19.79 7.42
CA PRO A 712 -3.54 19.55 8.44
C PRO A 712 -4.22 18.18 8.23
N SER A 713 -4.92 17.68 9.24
CA SER A 713 -5.84 16.54 9.14
C SER A 713 -7.25 17.02 8.77
N PHE A 714 -8.11 16.16 8.24
CA PHE A 714 -9.49 16.54 7.93
C PHE A 714 -10.28 17.10 9.14
N PRO A 715 -10.10 16.61 10.39
CA PRO A 715 -10.66 17.25 11.57
C PRO A 715 -10.15 18.68 11.80
N GLU A 716 -8.86 18.95 11.61
CA GLU A 716 -8.28 20.30 11.71
C GLU A 716 -8.77 21.22 10.59
N ILE A 717 -8.89 20.70 9.37
CA ILE A 717 -9.50 21.41 8.23
C ILE A 717 -10.95 21.76 8.58
N SER A 718 -11.72 20.81 9.12
CA SER A 718 -13.11 21.05 9.50
C SER A 718 -13.27 22.16 10.55
N LEU A 719 -12.28 22.35 11.43
CA LEU A 719 -12.25 23.48 12.36
C LEU A 719 -11.94 24.80 11.64
N GLN A 720 -10.98 24.80 10.69
CA GLN A 720 -10.66 25.98 9.89
C GLN A 720 -11.85 26.44 9.02
N LEU A 721 -12.62 25.50 8.46
CA LEU A 721 -13.81 25.79 7.66
C LEU A 721 -14.96 26.43 8.46
N GLN A 722 -14.91 26.43 9.79
CA GLN A 722 -15.91 27.11 10.64
C GLN A 722 -15.67 28.61 10.72
N ASP A 723 -14.50 29.10 10.31
CA ASP A 723 -14.19 30.52 10.26
C ASP A 723 -14.97 31.18 9.10
N PRO A 724 -15.93 32.10 9.37
CA PRO A 724 -16.66 32.78 8.31
C PRO A 724 -15.75 33.63 7.42
N ALA A 725 -14.58 34.05 7.93
CA ALA A 725 -13.61 34.84 7.18
C ALA A 725 -12.85 34.04 6.11
N ILE A 726 -13.08 32.72 6.00
CA ILE A 726 -12.37 31.88 5.05
C ILE A 726 -12.59 32.29 3.58
N LEU A 727 -13.77 32.83 3.27
CA LEU A 727 -14.13 33.37 1.95
C LEU A 727 -14.17 34.90 1.91
N GLU A 728 -13.77 35.61 2.98
CA GLU A 728 -13.77 37.07 3.00
C GLU A 728 -12.56 37.63 2.23
N CYS A 729 -12.80 38.58 1.33
CA CYS A 729 -11.75 39.37 0.68
C CYS A 729 -11.42 40.59 1.57
N PRO A 730 -10.13 40.99 1.72
CA PRO A 730 -9.76 42.10 2.58
C PRO A 730 -10.41 43.42 2.14
N THR A 731 -10.91 44.20 3.10
CA THR A 731 -11.48 45.52 2.83
C THR A 731 -10.41 46.51 2.38
N PRO A 732 -10.73 47.51 1.54
CA PRO A 732 -9.76 48.49 1.03
C PRO A 732 -8.97 49.25 2.11
N GLU A 733 -9.52 49.34 3.33
CA GLU A 733 -8.94 50.10 4.44
C GLU A 733 -7.75 49.37 5.12
N ALA A 734 -7.70 48.04 5.06
CA ALA A 734 -6.66 47.22 5.72
C ALA A 734 -5.31 47.17 4.97
N VAL A 735 -5.25 47.68 3.74
CA VAL A 735 -4.03 47.66 2.90
C VAL A 735 -3.01 48.74 3.29
N SER A 736 -3.40 49.68 4.17
CA SER A 736 -2.59 50.86 4.50
C SER A 736 -1.53 50.66 5.61
N THR A 737 -1.46 49.49 6.28
CA THR A 737 -0.58 49.29 7.44
C THR A 737 0.48 48.18 7.35
N VAL A 738 0.71 47.56 6.18
CA VAL A 738 1.69 46.44 6.06
C VAL A 738 2.71 46.65 4.93
N ALA A 739 2.87 47.86 4.42
CA ALA A 739 3.88 48.17 3.39
C ALA A 739 5.30 48.33 3.97
N GLU A 740 5.79 47.38 4.77
CA GLU A 740 7.20 47.24 5.16
C GLU A 740 7.53 45.75 5.44
N ALA A 741 7.57 44.94 4.38
CA ALA A 741 8.35 43.70 4.31
C ALA A 741 8.40 43.22 2.85
N GLU A 742 9.56 43.33 2.20
CA GLU A 742 9.76 42.84 0.83
C GLU A 742 9.64 41.31 0.73
N PRO A 743 8.94 40.77 -0.30
CA PRO A 743 9.07 39.38 -0.69
C PRO A 743 10.13 39.23 -1.80
N THR A 744 11.11 38.37 -1.54
CA THR A 744 12.09 37.86 -2.50
C THR A 744 11.40 37.00 -3.57
N VAL A 745 11.11 37.60 -4.73
CA VAL A 745 10.61 36.90 -5.92
C VAL A 745 11.78 36.43 -6.78
N THR A 746 12.08 35.14 -6.75
CA THR A 746 12.94 34.47 -7.74
C THR A 746 12.16 34.28 -9.06
N ARG A 747 12.40 35.19 -10.01
CA ARG A 747 11.94 35.07 -11.41
C ARG A 747 12.66 33.90 -12.10
N PHE A 748 11.92 32.85 -12.47
CA PHE A 748 12.36 31.93 -13.52
C PHE A 748 12.05 32.52 -14.90
N ARG A 749 13.08 32.75 -15.73
CA ARG A 749 12.95 33.04 -17.17
C ARG A 749 12.67 31.74 -17.92
N LEU A 750 11.53 31.65 -18.60
CA LEU A 750 11.29 30.70 -19.69
C LEU A 750 11.33 31.46 -21.02
N ASN A 751 12.32 31.14 -21.86
CA ASN A 751 12.32 31.52 -23.28
C ASN A 751 11.41 30.54 -24.03
N SER A 752 10.29 30.99 -24.59
CA SER A 752 9.98 30.98 -26.04
C SER A 752 8.46 31.14 -26.31
N ARG A 753 8.13 32.20 -27.08
CA ARG A 753 6.98 32.40 -27.99
C ARG A 753 5.54 32.17 -27.48
N ASP A 754 4.90 33.31 -27.19
CA ASP A 754 3.54 33.71 -27.57
C ASP A 754 2.38 32.70 -27.42
N HIS A 755 1.74 32.75 -26.24
CA HIS A 755 0.29 32.90 -26.17
C HIS A 755 -0.06 33.79 -24.97
N TYR A 756 -0.26 35.08 -25.25
CA TYR A 756 -1.02 35.97 -24.37
C TYR A 756 -2.45 35.42 -24.28
N ILE A 757 -2.83 34.88 -23.14
CA ILE A 757 -4.24 34.74 -22.77
C ILE A 757 -4.63 36.07 -22.14
N GLU A 758 -5.51 36.82 -22.82
CA GLU A 758 -6.11 38.02 -22.25
C GLU A 758 -6.82 37.69 -20.92
N PRO A 759 -6.68 38.54 -19.88
CA PRO A 759 -7.47 38.42 -18.66
C PRO A 759 -8.89 38.90 -18.97
N THR A 760 -9.71 38.03 -19.56
CA THR A 760 -11.14 38.27 -19.75
C THR A 760 -11.88 37.82 -18.49
N ASN A 761 -12.25 38.81 -17.66
CA ASN A 761 -13.37 38.83 -16.71
C ASN A 761 -13.78 37.49 -16.08
N TYR A 762 -13.13 37.10 -14.99
CA TYR A 762 -13.72 36.20 -14.00
C TYR A 762 -13.76 36.88 -12.63
N GLY A 763 -14.96 37.30 -12.23
CA GLY A 763 -15.37 37.56 -10.85
C GLY A 763 -14.51 38.54 -10.05
N SER A 764 -14.92 39.81 -10.04
CA SER A 764 -14.53 40.76 -9.00
C SER A 764 -14.96 40.25 -7.62
N CYS A 765 -14.10 40.34 -6.60
CA CYS A 765 -14.46 40.26 -5.17
C CYS A 765 -15.35 41.46 -4.76
N ASN A 766 -16.36 41.83 -5.55
CA ASN A 766 -17.27 42.92 -5.20
C ASN A 766 -18.48 42.35 -4.46
N ASN A 767 -18.35 42.23 -3.14
CA ASN A 767 -19.50 42.21 -2.24
C ASN A 767 -20.06 43.64 -2.15
N THR A 768 -20.82 44.06 -3.15
CA THR A 768 -21.76 45.17 -3.01
C THR A 768 -23.16 44.62 -3.16
N PRO A 769 -24.04 44.74 -2.15
CA PRO A 769 -25.43 44.36 -2.30
C PRO A 769 -26.08 45.34 -3.27
N HIS A 770 -26.53 44.84 -4.42
CA HIS A 770 -27.53 45.57 -5.19
C HIS A 770 -28.86 45.41 -4.45
N ASP A 771 -29.21 46.42 -3.66
CA ASP A 771 -30.56 46.68 -3.19
C ASP A 771 -31.51 46.89 -4.41
N PRO A 772 -32.82 46.62 -4.24
CA PRO A 772 -33.64 45.78 -5.12
C PRO A 772 -34.01 46.33 -6.50
#